data_AF-A0A815AWZ5-F1
#
_entry.id   AF-A0A815AWZ5-F1
#
_cell.length_a   1.000
_cell.length_b   1.000
_cell.length_c   1.000
_cell.angle_alpha   90.00
_cell.angle_beta   90.00
_cell.angle_gamma   90.00
#
_symmetry.space_group_name_H-M   'P 1'
#
loop_
_entity.id
_entity.type
_entity.pdbx_description
1 polymer ?
#
loop_
_entity_poly.entity_id
_entity_poly.type
_entity_poly.pdbx_seq_one_letter_code
_entity_poly.pdbx_strand_id
1 'polypeptide(L)'
;MTSTKISDISWYHDFPPFFTLQSNLDTRRKQIDAWCSLIIDYCRLKKICTFDVNDASKFPPFFNVKIHRQLDNNFIHILLEELRIRGHIEWEDKNKRRCLIFWKSPEEWAKTIYQWITSRGMNGTVCTFYELLHGDDTRSAEFHNIDSKLFRRILNELEKRDQAIIFSENGADGMVDEVTKKTLSNIPLLKTKASPRDGEQWRQRLKEELQALIQYVKNNKDADNDWFRLESNQEGTRWWGKAWTIQDMLRYEFDIEFDIPVTYPMTAPEIAIPDLDGKTAKMYRGGKICMTDHFQPLWARNVPRFGIAHALALGLGPWLAVEIPDLIARGVVVHKERETASVYQINFIRFICLRTQYLIIMFKKCQIRGFRAIIFFLILIFLFLYTVDNNQNQSSKVFSTDIFYINTTISIPIQKFKHQSYRLVLLWTSLFTDYYWHQESLFNLSRIISCSPIHQCQFTRDKSKLSQASLVALHLYDINRNELPQRKQLQTDNQNWIFITGESPINFYYQNPSFYPQILDQYFDRAISYKYESPFTIFTPIVESRILSNEIKSNLSLSYTHEIQYERQLNIKSLKLKKKPIAWIVSNCITFSQREKYVEKLKNFIHIDIYGKCGKLCSKENKHQCDINLHEYYFYLAFENSRCNSYITEKFWNIISDNTHRLVPIVMGANENDYKRIAPKQSYIHVNNYKTPEDLAKYLNYLINNPEKYLEYLQWREYTKIELRIPETWMSLLCPLCQMAYETPLSIYERLNFSSWYNPKIECHHSDVKVFTQCKQTNLNVWMSWIHNIKCP
;
A
#
# COMPACT_ATOMS: atom_id res chain seq x y z
N MET A 1 -28.20 14.35 1.02
CA MET A 1 -28.20 14.97 -0.32
C MET A 1 -28.76 13.95 -1.29
N THR A 2 -29.77 14.37 -2.03
CA THR A 2 -30.65 13.58 -2.89
C THR A 2 -29.89 12.68 -3.86
N SER A 3 -30.37 11.44 -4.00
CA SER A 3 -29.92 10.51 -5.02
C SER A 3 -30.32 11.02 -6.41
N THR A 4 -29.41 11.69 -7.10
CA THR A 4 -29.50 11.76 -8.56
C THR A 4 -28.99 10.43 -9.11
N LYS A 5 -29.94 9.53 -9.35
CA LYS A 5 -29.72 8.34 -10.16
C LYS A 5 -29.18 8.80 -11.52
N ILE A 6 -28.27 8.02 -12.08
CA ILE A 6 -27.90 8.03 -13.52
C ILE A 6 -29.12 7.64 -14.41
N SER A 7 -30.36 7.64 -13.87
CA SER A 7 -31.60 7.53 -14.64
C SER A 7 -32.04 8.86 -15.24
N ASP A 8 -31.43 9.98 -14.85
CA ASP A 8 -31.61 11.28 -15.49
C ASP A 8 -30.50 11.56 -16.52
N ILE A 9 -29.82 10.51 -17.01
CA ILE A 9 -29.20 10.62 -18.33
C ILE A 9 -30.37 10.86 -19.27
N SER A 10 -30.51 12.11 -19.68
CA SER A 10 -31.60 12.61 -20.49
C SER A 10 -31.97 11.65 -21.62
N TRP A 11 -33.27 11.64 -21.94
CA TRP A 11 -33.89 10.90 -23.06
C TRP A 11 -33.06 10.87 -24.36
N TYR A 12 -32.20 11.87 -24.61
CA TYR A 12 -31.31 11.91 -25.76
C TYR A 12 -30.22 10.82 -25.77
N HIS A 13 -29.76 10.25 -24.66
CA HIS A 13 -28.79 9.13 -24.68
C HIS A 13 -29.45 7.80 -25.08
N ASP A 14 -30.76 7.66 -24.93
CA ASP A 14 -31.53 6.55 -25.47
C ASP A 14 -32.05 6.84 -26.90
N PHE A 15 -31.72 8.00 -27.47
CA PHE A 15 -32.11 8.41 -28.83
C PHE A 15 -31.03 8.04 -29.85
N PRO A 16 -31.24 7.07 -30.77
CA PRO A 16 -30.19 6.58 -31.65
C PRO A 16 -29.47 7.64 -32.52
N PRO A 17 -30.15 8.66 -33.08
CA PRO A 17 -29.47 9.73 -33.83
C PRO A 17 -28.48 10.56 -33.01
N PHE A 18 -28.56 10.53 -31.68
CA PHE A 18 -27.64 11.26 -30.81
C PHE A 18 -26.18 10.78 -30.93
N PHE A 19 -25.97 9.51 -31.32
CA PHE A 19 -24.64 8.90 -31.53
C PHE A 19 -24.09 9.13 -32.94
N THR A 20 -24.82 9.82 -33.81
CA THR A 20 -24.39 10.13 -35.18
C THR A 20 -24.29 11.63 -35.34
N LEU A 21 -23.14 12.12 -35.82
CA LEU A 21 -22.93 13.55 -36.03
C LEU A 21 -23.99 14.13 -36.98
N GLN A 22 -24.83 15.05 -36.48
CA GLN A 22 -25.94 15.58 -37.26
C GLN A 22 -25.45 16.49 -38.39
N SER A 23 -26.05 16.41 -39.59
CA SER A 23 -25.66 17.21 -40.76
C SER A 23 -26.11 18.67 -40.65
N ASN A 24 -27.27 18.93 -40.05
CA ASN A 24 -27.81 20.27 -39.81
C ASN A 24 -27.04 20.98 -38.67
N LEU A 25 -26.60 22.22 -38.90
CA LEU A 25 -25.72 22.97 -37.99
C LEU A 25 -26.37 23.32 -36.64
N ASP A 26 -27.63 23.77 -36.63
CA ASP A 26 -28.34 24.12 -35.40
C ASP A 26 -28.61 22.89 -34.53
N THR A 27 -28.90 21.77 -35.18
CA THR A 27 -29.12 20.47 -34.51
C THR A 27 -27.81 19.91 -33.97
N ARG A 28 -26.73 20.00 -34.75
CA ARG A 28 -25.38 19.60 -34.34
C ARG A 28 -24.89 20.40 -33.12
N ARG A 29 -25.14 21.72 -33.09
CA ARG A 29 -24.76 22.55 -31.93
C ARG A 29 -25.45 22.08 -30.65
N LYS A 30 -26.78 21.91 -30.69
CA LYS A 30 -27.55 21.39 -29.55
C LYS A 30 -27.11 19.98 -29.14
N GLN A 31 -26.76 19.13 -30.11
CA GLN A 31 -26.22 17.79 -29.88
C GLN A 31 -24.88 17.85 -29.12
N ILE A 32 -23.95 18.68 -29.57
CA ILE A 32 -22.63 18.84 -28.95
C ILE A 32 -22.76 19.42 -27.52
N ASP A 33 -23.66 20.39 -27.31
CA ASP A 33 -23.94 20.95 -25.98
C ASP A 33 -24.43 19.87 -25.01
N ALA A 34 -25.38 19.05 -25.45
CA ALA A 34 -25.91 17.94 -24.65
C ALA A 34 -24.84 16.88 -24.34
N TRP A 35 -23.94 16.59 -25.30
CA TRP A 35 -22.81 15.68 -25.08
C TRP A 35 -21.80 16.23 -24.07
N CYS A 36 -21.43 17.51 -24.17
CA CYS A 36 -20.49 18.13 -23.24
C CYS A 36 -21.01 18.07 -21.80
N SER A 37 -22.28 18.43 -21.59
CA SER A 37 -22.92 18.34 -20.26
C SER A 37 -22.95 16.90 -19.74
N LEU A 38 -23.32 15.93 -20.60
CA LEU A 38 -23.37 14.52 -20.21
C LEU A 38 -22.00 13.98 -19.77
N ILE A 39 -20.93 14.32 -20.51
CA ILE A 39 -19.56 13.90 -20.19
C ILE A 39 -19.12 14.49 -18.85
N ILE A 40 -19.34 15.79 -18.64
CA ILE A 40 -18.96 16.49 -17.41
C ILE A 40 -19.72 15.95 -16.21
N ASP A 41 -21.04 15.79 -16.30
CA ASP A 41 -21.87 15.26 -15.21
C ASP A 41 -21.49 13.82 -14.85
N TYR A 42 -21.21 12.99 -15.87
CA TYR A 42 -20.74 11.63 -15.66
C TYR A 42 -19.39 11.60 -14.95
N CYS A 43 -18.43 12.42 -15.41
CA CYS A 43 -17.11 12.56 -14.78
C CYS A 43 -17.22 13.06 -13.34
N ARG A 44 -18.10 14.03 -13.05
CA ARG A 44 -18.38 14.51 -11.68
C ARG A 44 -18.93 13.40 -10.79
N LEU A 45 -19.94 12.67 -11.25
CA LEU A 45 -20.59 11.60 -10.46
C LEU A 45 -19.66 10.42 -10.17
N LYS A 46 -18.78 10.09 -11.11
CA LYS A 46 -17.81 9.00 -10.99
C LYS A 46 -16.44 9.44 -10.47
N LYS A 47 -16.26 10.74 -10.20
CA LYS A 47 -14.98 11.36 -9.82
C LYS A 47 -13.84 11.02 -10.79
N ILE A 48 -14.13 11.03 -12.10
CA ILE A 48 -13.15 10.75 -13.16
C ILE A 48 -12.49 12.07 -13.57
N CYS A 49 -11.21 12.24 -13.24
CA CYS A 49 -10.44 13.46 -13.54
C CYS A 49 -9.48 13.30 -14.72
N THR A 50 -9.24 12.07 -15.16
CA THR A 50 -8.32 11.76 -16.26
C THR A 50 -9.04 10.90 -17.27
N PHE A 51 -8.90 11.25 -18.54
CA PHE A 51 -9.47 10.49 -19.64
C PHE A 51 -8.40 10.19 -20.68
N ASP A 52 -8.25 8.91 -21.00
CA ASP A 52 -7.41 8.45 -22.09
C ASP A 52 -8.29 8.20 -23.31
N VAL A 53 -7.96 8.80 -24.45
CA VAL A 53 -8.74 8.68 -25.69
C VAL A 53 -8.81 7.22 -26.13
N ASN A 54 -7.81 6.39 -25.80
CA ASN A 54 -7.82 4.97 -26.12
C ASN A 54 -8.88 4.19 -25.32
N ASP A 55 -9.26 4.71 -24.16
CA ASP A 55 -10.32 4.14 -23.32
C ASP A 55 -11.73 4.63 -23.72
N ALA A 56 -11.85 5.41 -24.79
CA ALA A 56 -13.14 5.89 -25.29
C ALA A 56 -14.15 4.76 -25.59
N SER A 57 -13.66 3.60 -26.04
CA SER A 57 -14.49 2.41 -26.27
C SER A 57 -15.06 1.79 -24.98
N LYS A 58 -14.42 2.06 -23.83
CA LYS A 58 -14.81 1.59 -22.50
C LYS A 58 -15.44 2.70 -21.66
N PHE A 59 -15.58 3.91 -22.22
CA PHE A 59 -16.15 5.06 -21.52
C PHE A 59 -17.68 5.06 -21.64
N PRO A 60 -18.43 4.78 -20.57
CA PRO A 60 -19.87 4.52 -20.65
C PRO A 60 -20.72 5.64 -21.29
N PRO A 61 -20.38 6.94 -21.19
CA PRO A 61 -21.08 7.96 -21.95
C PRO A 61 -21.06 7.70 -23.47
N PHE A 62 -19.97 7.16 -24.02
CA PHE A 62 -19.77 7.01 -25.47
C PHE A 62 -20.38 5.75 -26.08
N PHE A 63 -20.88 4.82 -25.27
CA PHE A 63 -21.58 3.64 -25.77
C PHE A 63 -22.87 3.39 -24.96
N ASN A 64 -23.97 3.16 -25.66
CA ASN A 64 -25.22 2.74 -25.04
C ASN A 64 -25.56 1.32 -25.48
N VAL A 65 -25.41 0.38 -24.55
CA VAL A 65 -25.66 -1.05 -24.77
C VAL A 65 -27.13 -1.34 -25.06
N LYS A 66 -28.07 -0.55 -24.50
CA LYS A 66 -29.52 -0.78 -24.68
C LYS A 66 -29.97 -0.59 -26.13
N ILE A 67 -29.39 0.37 -26.83
CA ILE A 67 -29.74 0.70 -28.23
C ILE A 67 -28.67 0.26 -29.24
N HIS A 68 -27.62 -0.44 -28.78
CA HIS A 68 -26.49 -0.89 -29.60
C HIS A 68 -25.85 0.23 -30.43
N ARG A 69 -25.59 1.38 -29.79
CA ARG A 69 -24.93 2.54 -30.41
C ARG A 69 -23.66 2.93 -29.66
N GLN A 70 -22.66 3.36 -30.43
CA GLN A 70 -21.39 3.88 -29.93
C GLN A 70 -20.99 5.07 -30.81
N LEU A 71 -20.37 6.08 -30.19
CA LEU A 71 -19.79 7.21 -30.91
C LEU A 71 -18.59 6.77 -31.74
N ASP A 72 -18.47 7.34 -32.94
CA ASP A 72 -17.28 7.20 -33.78
C ASP A 72 -16.10 8.02 -33.24
N ASN A 73 -14.88 7.54 -33.46
CA ASN A 73 -13.67 8.18 -32.95
C ASN A 73 -13.52 9.64 -33.45
N ASN A 74 -13.96 9.93 -34.68
CA ASN A 74 -13.91 11.28 -35.23
C ASN A 74 -14.82 12.23 -34.43
N PHE A 75 -16.06 11.81 -34.14
CA PHE A 75 -16.96 12.60 -33.31
C PHE A 75 -16.48 12.74 -31.85
N ILE A 76 -15.87 11.70 -31.27
CA ILE A 76 -15.24 11.80 -29.94
C ILE A 76 -14.15 12.89 -29.93
N HIS A 77 -13.29 12.94 -30.94
CA HIS A 77 -12.28 14.00 -31.05
C HIS A 77 -12.89 15.41 -31.16
N ILE A 78 -13.99 15.56 -31.90
CA ILE A 78 -14.73 16.83 -31.99
C ILE A 78 -15.26 17.24 -30.61
N LEU A 79 -15.85 16.30 -29.86
CA LEU A 79 -16.37 16.57 -28.50
C LEU A 79 -15.26 16.94 -27.51
N LEU A 80 -14.11 16.27 -27.56
CA LEU A 80 -12.98 16.57 -26.68
C LEU A 80 -12.32 17.91 -27.02
N GLU A 81 -12.25 18.29 -28.29
CA GLU A 81 -11.77 19.61 -28.70
C GLU A 81 -12.74 20.71 -28.27
N GLU A 82 -14.04 20.48 -28.38
CA GLU A 82 -15.05 21.43 -27.90
C GLU A 82 -14.98 21.61 -26.37
N LEU A 83 -14.85 20.52 -25.62
CA LEU A 83 -14.64 20.57 -24.16
C LEU A 83 -13.34 21.30 -23.78
N ARG A 84 -12.29 21.18 -24.60
CA ARG A 84 -11.04 21.96 -24.43
C ARG A 84 -11.28 23.45 -24.66
N ILE A 85 -11.99 23.82 -25.73
CA ILE A 85 -12.33 25.22 -26.03
C ILE A 85 -13.15 25.84 -24.90
N ARG A 86 -14.04 25.06 -24.28
CA ARG A 86 -14.86 25.46 -23.13
C ARG A 86 -14.10 25.45 -21.79
N GLY A 87 -12.82 25.06 -21.78
CA GLY A 87 -11.99 25.05 -20.57
C GLY A 87 -12.22 23.88 -19.62
N HIS A 88 -12.97 22.86 -20.05
CA HIS A 88 -13.24 21.66 -19.26
C HIS A 88 -12.19 20.56 -19.44
N ILE A 89 -11.27 20.72 -20.40
CA ILE A 89 -10.24 19.73 -20.69
C ILE A 89 -8.88 20.41 -20.94
N GLU A 90 -7.83 19.87 -20.32
CA GLU A 90 -6.43 20.20 -20.62
C GLU A 90 -5.69 18.93 -21.05
N TRP A 91 -5.04 18.96 -22.22
CA TRP A 91 -4.26 17.83 -22.70
C TRP A 91 -2.95 17.72 -21.92
N GLU A 92 -2.66 16.54 -21.35
CA GLU A 92 -1.41 16.28 -20.64
C GLU A 92 -0.24 16.12 -21.62
N ASP A 93 -0.53 15.77 -22.88
CA ASP A 93 0.46 15.45 -23.89
C ASP A 93 0.23 16.21 -25.20
N LYS A 94 1.34 16.54 -25.88
CA LYS A 94 1.30 17.19 -27.21
C LYS A 94 0.61 16.32 -28.27
N ASN A 95 0.52 15.01 -28.04
CA ASN A 95 -0.09 14.04 -28.94
C ASN A 95 -1.61 13.86 -28.72
N LYS A 96 -2.22 14.64 -27.80
CA LYS A 96 -3.66 14.62 -27.48
C LYS A 96 -4.22 13.21 -27.19
N ARG A 97 -3.48 12.40 -26.42
CA ARG A 97 -3.87 11.04 -26.04
C ARG A 97 -4.53 10.99 -24.67
N ARG A 98 -4.08 11.84 -23.75
CA ARG A 98 -4.61 11.87 -22.39
C ARG A 98 -4.92 13.29 -22.00
N CYS A 99 -6.08 13.47 -21.39
CA CYS A 99 -6.49 14.76 -20.92
C CYS A 99 -7.01 14.72 -19.48
N LEU A 100 -6.79 15.83 -18.79
CA LEU A 100 -7.39 16.13 -17.51
C LEU A 100 -8.76 16.74 -17.77
N ILE A 101 -9.79 16.19 -17.13
CA ILE A 101 -11.17 16.66 -17.21
C ILE A 101 -11.49 17.46 -15.95
N PHE A 102 -12.07 18.64 -16.14
CA PHE A 102 -12.48 19.59 -15.11
C PHE A 102 -14.00 19.79 -15.15
N TRP A 103 -14.71 19.22 -14.18
CA TRP A 103 -16.13 19.55 -13.96
C TRP A 103 -16.35 20.80 -13.10
N LYS A 104 -15.28 21.25 -12.44
CA LYS A 104 -15.09 22.57 -11.85
C LYS A 104 -13.70 23.03 -12.24
N SER A 105 -13.51 24.31 -12.51
CA SER A 105 -12.21 24.80 -12.93
C SER A 105 -11.19 24.70 -11.77
N PRO A 106 -9.87 24.59 -12.05
CA PRO A 106 -8.85 24.61 -11.01
C PRO A 106 -8.95 25.83 -10.07
N GLU A 107 -9.39 26.97 -10.60
CA GLU A 107 -9.63 28.21 -9.86
C GLU A 107 -10.77 28.12 -8.84
N GLU A 108 -11.86 27.45 -9.22
CA GLU A 108 -13.03 27.20 -8.36
C GLU A 108 -12.69 26.15 -7.30
N TRP A 109 -11.92 25.14 -7.67
CA TRP A 109 -11.41 24.14 -6.74
C TRP A 109 -10.48 24.75 -5.69
N ALA A 110 -9.54 25.60 -6.12
CA ALA A 110 -8.66 26.34 -5.23
C ALA A 110 -9.47 27.15 -4.21
N LYS A 111 -10.49 27.89 -4.67
CA LYS A 111 -11.39 28.65 -3.78
C LYS A 111 -12.12 27.75 -2.78
N THR A 112 -12.62 26.60 -3.23
CA THR A 112 -13.34 25.64 -2.38
C THR A 112 -12.44 25.04 -1.30
N ILE A 113 -11.21 24.65 -1.65
CA ILE A 113 -10.24 24.11 -0.71
C ILE A 113 -9.81 25.19 0.29
N TYR A 114 -9.49 26.40 -0.18
CA TYR A 114 -9.07 27.50 0.68
C TYR A 114 -10.17 27.91 1.69
N GLN A 115 -11.42 27.96 1.24
CA GLN A 115 -12.57 28.18 2.12
C GLN A 115 -12.73 27.08 3.16
N TRP A 116 -12.54 25.82 2.76
CA TRP A 116 -12.58 24.70 3.69
C TRP A 116 -11.47 24.79 4.74
N ILE A 117 -10.22 25.05 4.34
CA ILE A 117 -9.07 25.23 5.25
C ILE A 117 -9.34 26.37 6.25
N THR A 118 -9.83 27.51 5.76
CA THR A 118 -10.16 28.67 6.59
C THR A 118 -11.30 28.35 7.57
N SER A 119 -12.35 27.65 7.13
CA SER A 119 -13.48 27.26 7.98
C SER A 119 -13.11 26.28 9.10
N ARG A 120 -12.03 25.52 8.91
CA ARG A 120 -11.50 24.55 9.87
C ARG A 120 -10.43 25.13 10.79
N GLY A 121 -10.06 26.40 10.61
CA GLY A 121 -8.99 27.04 11.39
C GLY A 121 -7.59 26.50 11.09
N MET A 122 -7.40 25.84 9.95
CA MET A 122 -6.13 25.22 9.53
C MET A 122 -5.21 26.19 8.77
N ASN A 123 -5.42 27.51 8.94
CA ASN A 123 -4.57 28.50 8.29
C ASN A 123 -3.19 28.51 8.96
N GLY A 124 -2.13 28.39 8.15
CA GLY A 124 -0.74 28.37 8.65
C GLY A 124 -0.24 27.00 9.10
N THR A 125 -1.05 25.93 8.99
CA THR A 125 -0.61 24.55 9.29
C THR A 125 -0.05 23.85 8.05
N VAL A 126 1.01 23.06 8.22
CA VAL A 126 1.53 22.20 7.16
C VAL A 126 0.66 20.94 7.07
N CYS A 127 0.12 20.67 5.90
CA CYS A 127 -0.66 19.46 5.63
C CYS A 127 0.04 18.64 4.54
N THR A 128 0.07 17.32 4.70
CA THR A 128 0.59 16.46 3.65
C THR A 128 -0.43 16.34 2.51
N PHE A 129 0.08 16.03 1.32
CA PHE A 129 -0.76 15.76 0.15
C PHE A 129 -1.77 14.62 0.40
N TYR A 130 -1.37 13.65 1.24
CA TYR A 130 -2.22 12.53 1.63
C TYR A 130 -3.34 12.94 2.59
N GLU A 131 -3.05 13.77 3.60
CA GLU A 131 -4.06 14.25 4.56
C GLU A 131 -5.16 15.07 3.88
N LEU A 132 -4.79 15.94 2.93
CA LEU A 132 -5.77 16.75 2.21
C LEU A 132 -6.65 15.92 1.25
N LEU A 133 -6.13 14.82 0.70
CA LEU A 133 -6.88 13.99 -0.25
C LEU A 133 -7.64 12.83 0.38
N HIS A 134 -7.03 12.18 1.38
CA HIS A 134 -7.47 10.92 1.96
C HIS A 134 -7.64 10.98 3.49
N GLY A 135 -7.32 12.12 4.12
CA GLY A 135 -7.46 12.30 5.55
C GLY A 135 -8.90 12.17 6.04
N ASP A 136 -9.05 11.78 7.30
CA ASP A 136 -10.36 11.56 7.89
C ASP A 136 -11.18 12.85 8.02
N ASP A 137 -10.50 13.99 8.19
CA ASP A 137 -11.11 15.31 8.28
C ASP A 137 -11.69 15.81 6.95
N THR A 138 -11.15 15.33 5.83
CA THR A 138 -11.60 15.73 4.49
C THR A 138 -12.73 14.85 3.97
N ARG A 139 -13.15 13.77 4.65
CA ARG A 139 -14.20 12.84 4.19
C ARG A 139 -15.52 13.50 3.77
N SER A 140 -15.89 14.62 4.39
CA SER A 140 -17.08 15.39 4.05
C SER A 140 -16.87 16.48 3.00
N ALA A 141 -15.62 16.71 2.58
CA ALA A 141 -15.23 17.72 1.61
C ALA A 141 -15.40 17.19 0.18
N GLU A 142 -15.78 18.08 -0.73
CA GLU A 142 -16.02 17.73 -2.14
C GLU A 142 -14.74 17.25 -2.85
N PHE A 143 -13.57 17.71 -2.38
CA PHE A 143 -12.27 17.37 -2.94
C PHE A 143 -11.64 16.08 -2.40
N HIS A 144 -12.33 15.38 -1.49
CA HIS A 144 -11.85 14.11 -0.94
C HIS A 144 -11.83 13.01 -2.01
N ASN A 145 -10.71 12.28 -2.06
CA ASN A 145 -10.38 11.28 -3.07
C ASN A 145 -10.41 11.82 -4.52
N ILE A 146 -10.06 13.10 -4.73
CA ILE A 146 -9.79 13.61 -6.07
C ILE A 146 -8.44 13.07 -6.56
N ASP A 147 -8.33 12.85 -7.87
CA ASP A 147 -7.08 12.41 -8.49
C ASP A 147 -5.89 13.31 -8.12
N SER A 148 -4.79 12.65 -7.74
CA SER A 148 -3.55 13.29 -7.30
C SER A 148 -2.98 14.30 -8.32
N LYS A 149 -3.12 14.08 -9.62
CA LYS A 149 -2.60 15.02 -10.61
C LYS A 149 -3.45 16.28 -10.69
N LEU A 150 -4.78 16.12 -10.69
CA LEU A 150 -5.71 17.24 -10.64
C LEU A 150 -5.49 18.05 -9.36
N PHE A 151 -5.34 17.38 -8.22
CA PHE A 151 -5.10 18.06 -6.95
C PHE A 151 -3.79 18.85 -6.95
N ARG A 152 -2.71 18.30 -7.52
CA ARG A 152 -1.46 19.03 -7.70
C ARG A 152 -1.62 20.27 -8.58
N ARG A 153 -2.42 20.19 -9.65
CA ARG A 153 -2.74 21.35 -10.49
C ARG A 153 -3.49 22.43 -9.72
N ILE A 154 -4.43 22.04 -8.86
CA ILE A 154 -5.19 22.95 -7.99
C ILE A 154 -4.28 23.62 -6.95
N LEU A 155 -3.35 22.87 -6.34
CA LEU A 155 -2.37 23.43 -5.41
C LEU A 155 -1.46 24.46 -6.09
N ASN A 156 -1.03 24.22 -7.34
CA ASN A 156 -0.26 25.21 -8.10
C ASN A 156 -1.04 26.51 -8.32
N GLU A 157 -2.38 26.45 -8.47
CA GLU A 157 -3.22 27.65 -8.56
C GLU A 157 -3.40 28.35 -7.20
N LEU A 158 -3.38 27.61 -6.08
CA LEU A 158 -3.31 28.21 -4.74
C LEU A 158 -1.97 28.89 -4.48
N GLU A 159 -0.87 28.29 -4.94
CA GLU A 159 0.48 28.85 -4.84
C GLU A 159 0.63 30.14 -5.67
N LYS A 160 0.12 30.15 -6.92
CA LYS A 160 0.06 31.37 -7.74
C LYS A 160 -0.75 32.51 -7.13
N ARG A 161 -1.65 32.22 -6.19
CA ARG A 161 -2.49 33.19 -5.49
C ARG A 161 -1.92 33.60 -4.13
N ASP A 162 -0.71 33.16 -3.81
CA ASP A 162 -0.06 33.33 -2.50
C ASP A 162 -0.90 32.77 -1.33
N GLN A 163 -1.69 31.71 -1.58
CA GLN A 163 -2.59 31.08 -0.60
C GLN A 163 -2.06 29.74 -0.06
N ALA A 164 -1.03 29.15 -0.68
CA ALA A 164 -0.39 27.90 -0.25
C ALA A 164 1.06 27.84 -0.75
N ILE A 165 1.90 27.00 -0.13
CA ILE A 165 3.28 26.72 -0.55
C ILE A 165 3.46 25.19 -0.65
N ILE A 166 4.04 24.69 -1.75
CA ILE A 166 4.17 23.24 -1.99
C ILE A 166 5.61 22.76 -1.70
N PHE A 167 5.75 21.71 -0.89
CA PHE A 167 7.03 21.06 -0.58
C PHE A 167 7.19 19.74 -1.39
N SER A 168 8.38 19.40 -1.92
CA SER A 168 8.59 18.20 -2.75
C SER A 168 9.81 17.35 -2.37
N GLU A 169 9.71 16.02 -2.48
CA GLU A 169 10.66 15.02 -1.94
C GLU A 169 11.94 14.77 -2.78
N ASN A 170 12.04 15.20 -4.05
CA ASN A 170 13.22 14.95 -4.89
C ASN A 170 14.25 16.09 -4.87
N GLY A 171 14.52 16.59 -3.67
CA GLY A 171 15.60 17.53 -3.42
C GLY A 171 16.07 17.36 -1.99
N ALA A 172 17.11 16.57 -1.76
CA ALA A 172 17.87 16.61 -0.52
C ALA A 172 18.65 17.94 -0.33
N ASP A 173 18.48 18.88 -1.26
CA ASP A 173 18.83 20.30 -1.11
C ASP A 173 17.60 21.15 -0.70
N GLY A 174 16.45 20.53 -0.44
CA GLY A 174 15.17 21.11 -0.02
C GLY A 174 14.65 20.59 1.33
N MET A 175 15.33 19.61 1.94
CA MET A 175 14.89 18.87 3.15
C MET A 175 15.03 19.63 4.47
N VAL A 176 15.22 20.93 4.39
CA VAL A 176 15.27 21.80 5.54
C VAL A 176 14.46 23.00 5.08
N ASP A 177 13.35 23.30 5.76
CA ASP A 177 12.57 24.51 5.45
C ASP A 177 13.53 25.71 5.44
N GLU A 178 13.24 26.77 4.66
CA GLU A 178 14.18 27.90 4.56
C GLU A 178 14.54 28.48 5.94
N VAL A 179 13.62 28.37 6.91
CA VAL A 179 13.82 28.75 8.31
C VAL A 179 14.85 27.84 9.00
N THR A 180 14.75 26.51 8.92
CA THR A 180 15.76 25.62 9.49
C THR A 180 17.06 25.67 8.68
N LYS A 181 17.05 25.95 7.37
CA LYS A 181 18.28 26.13 6.57
C LYS A 181 19.02 27.37 7.01
N LYS A 182 18.29 28.46 7.20
CA LYS A 182 18.80 29.71 7.72
C LYS A 182 19.29 29.55 9.17
N THR A 183 18.59 28.75 9.97
CA THR A 183 19.00 28.44 11.34
C THR A 183 20.31 27.64 11.34
N LEU A 184 20.41 26.59 10.52
CA LEU A 184 21.62 25.75 10.40
C LEU A 184 22.79 26.49 9.74
N SER A 185 22.55 27.36 8.76
CA SER A 185 23.61 28.15 8.13
C SER A 185 24.26 29.12 9.12
N ASN A 186 23.54 29.50 10.18
CA ASN A 186 24.02 30.39 11.23
C ASN A 186 24.69 29.63 12.39
N ILE A 187 24.68 28.29 12.40
CA ILE A 187 25.43 27.49 13.37
C ILE A 187 26.84 27.21 12.79
N PRO A 188 27.92 27.55 13.51
CA PRO A 188 29.28 27.25 13.08
C PRO A 188 29.50 25.74 12.85
N LEU A 189 30.02 25.39 11.67
CA LEU A 189 30.43 24.02 11.35
C LEU A 189 31.75 23.66 12.03
N LEU A 190 31.82 22.44 12.56
CA LEU A 190 32.99 21.94 13.27
C LEU A 190 34.00 21.32 12.29
N LYS A 191 35.26 21.28 12.69
CA LYS A 191 36.37 20.79 11.84
C LYS A 191 37.07 19.60 12.46
N THR A 192 37.23 19.60 13.78
CA THR A 192 38.02 18.59 14.48
C THR A 192 37.25 17.26 14.56
N LYS A 193 37.81 16.18 14.02
CA LYS A 193 37.26 14.82 14.12
C LYS A 193 37.89 14.10 15.31
N ALA A 194 37.37 14.35 16.51
CA ALA A 194 37.86 13.76 17.75
C ALA A 194 36.72 13.27 18.63
N SER A 195 36.95 12.13 19.26
CA SER A 195 36.11 11.49 20.28
C SER A 195 36.61 11.82 21.68
N PRO A 196 35.82 11.56 22.74
CA PRO A 196 36.25 11.71 24.13
C PRO A 196 37.54 10.96 24.51
N ARG A 197 38.00 10.01 23.69
CA ARG A 197 39.23 9.24 23.92
C ARG A 197 40.49 9.90 23.36
N ASP A 198 40.34 10.92 22.52
CA ASP A 198 41.45 11.50 21.74
C ASP A 198 42.20 12.65 22.48
N GLY A 199 42.06 12.72 23.81
CA GLY A 199 42.85 13.57 24.68
C GLY A 199 42.82 15.06 24.30
N GLU A 200 43.95 15.61 23.84
CA GLU A 200 44.04 17.02 23.45
C GLU A 200 43.17 17.38 22.24
N GLN A 201 42.98 16.45 21.30
CA GLN A 201 42.10 16.69 20.15
C GLN A 201 40.63 16.76 20.58
N TRP A 202 40.26 16.04 21.65
CA TRP A 202 38.94 16.19 22.26
C TRP A 202 38.74 17.58 22.87
N ARG A 203 39.75 18.13 23.56
CA ARG A 203 39.67 19.50 24.11
C ARG A 203 39.48 20.54 23.01
N GLN A 204 40.14 20.35 21.86
CA GLN A 204 39.96 21.22 20.69
C GLN A 204 38.55 21.08 20.10
N ARG A 205 38.03 19.85 19.97
CA ARG A 205 36.65 19.61 19.54
C ARG A 205 35.62 20.21 20.50
N LEU A 206 35.82 20.04 21.81
CA LEU A 206 34.93 20.57 22.84
C LEU A 206 34.86 22.11 22.81
N LYS A 207 35.99 22.77 22.50
CA LYS A 207 36.00 24.22 22.28
C LYS A 207 35.15 24.63 21.07
N GLU A 208 35.19 23.87 19.97
CA GLU A 208 34.34 24.09 18.79
C GLU A 208 32.85 23.86 19.12
N GLU A 209 32.53 22.82 19.90
CA GLU A 209 31.15 22.54 20.34
C GLU A 209 30.57 23.68 21.19
N LEU A 210 31.34 24.16 22.17
CA LEU A 210 30.92 25.28 23.02
C LEU A 210 30.73 26.56 22.20
N GLN A 211 31.62 26.85 21.26
CA GLN A 211 31.48 28.00 20.37
C GLN A 211 30.22 27.90 19.49
N ALA A 212 29.94 26.71 18.94
CA ALA A 212 28.74 26.48 18.13
C ALA A 212 27.45 26.62 18.96
N LEU A 213 27.43 26.09 20.19
CA LEU A 213 26.30 26.21 21.12
C LEU A 213 26.07 27.66 21.56
N ILE A 214 27.12 28.39 21.92
CA ILE A 214 27.01 29.81 22.33
C ILE A 214 26.45 30.63 21.17
N GLN A 215 26.95 30.41 19.95
CA GLN A 215 26.44 31.12 18.76
C GLN A 215 24.98 30.75 18.48
N TYR A 216 24.61 29.48 18.62
CA TYR A 216 23.23 29.06 18.41
C TYR A 216 22.27 29.67 19.44
N VAL A 217 22.65 29.69 20.73
CA VAL A 217 21.86 30.35 21.79
C VAL A 217 21.76 31.86 21.54
N LYS A 218 22.84 32.52 21.10
CA LYS A 218 22.81 33.94 20.75
C LYS A 218 21.82 34.21 19.61
N ASN A 219 21.90 33.44 18.53
CA ASN A 219 20.98 33.56 17.40
C ASN A 219 19.52 33.35 17.83
N ASN A 220 19.27 32.39 18.72
CA ASN A 220 17.93 32.11 19.25
C ASN A 220 17.40 33.27 20.09
N LYS A 221 18.24 33.89 20.93
CA LYS A 221 17.86 35.08 21.70
C LYS A 221 17.59 36.29 20.81
N ASP A 222 18.43 36.52 19.81
CA ASP A 222 18.27 37.62 18.85
C ASP A 222 16.99 37.46 18.02
N ALA A 223 16.50 36.22 17.85
CA ALA A 223 15.26 35.88 17.17
C ALA A 223 14.04 35.75 18.10
N ASP A 224 14.16 36.11 19.39
CA ASP A 224 13.15 35.93 20.44
C ASP A 224 12.59 34.49 20.53
N ASN A 225 13.44 33.52 20.22
CA ASN A 225 13.11 32.09 20.18
C ASN A 225 14.11 31.30 21.04
N ASP A 226 14.36 31.78 22.25
CA ASP A 226 15.23 31.12 23.22
C ASP A 226 14.50 29.93 23.85
N TRP A 227 14.95 28.70 23.58
CA TRP A 227 14.20 27.47 23.89
C TRP A 227 14.98 26.41 24.68
N PHE A 228 16.27 26.61 24.99
CA PHE A 228 17.03 25.65 25.79
C PHE A 228 18.23 26.24 26.56
N ARG A 229 18.69 25.50 27.57
CA ARG A 229 19.96 25.68 28.28
C ARG A 229 20.61 24.32 28.48
N LEU A 230 21.93 24.29 28.33
CA LEU A 230 22.74 23.09 28.52
C LEU A 230 24.02 23.42 29.26
N GLU A 231 24.40 22.49 30.12
CA GLU A 231 25.65 22.46 30.85
C GLU A 231 26.31 21.09 30.65
N SER A 232 27.59 20.98 30.98
CA SER A 232 28.35 19.74 30.87
C SER A 232 29.27 19.56 32.06
N ASN A 233 29.71 18.32 32.29
CA ASN A 233 30.81 18.05 33.20
C ASN A 233 32.14 18.65 32.70
N GLN A 234 33.17 18.67 33.55
CA GLN A 234 34.47 19.26 33.21
C GLN A 234 35.11 18.62 31.97
N GLU A 235 34.81 17.35 31.71
CA GLU A 235 35.31 16.58 30.57
C GLU A 235 34.46 16.75 29.28
N GLY A 236 33.28 17.36 29.36
CA GLY A 236 32.36 17.55 28.24
C GLY A 236 31.74 16.25 27.70
N THR A 237 31.76 15.17 28.48
CA THR A 237 31.27 13.84 28.08
C THR A 237 29.84 13.56 28.50
N ARG A 238 29.30 14.30 29.47
CA ARG A 238 27.91 14.22 29.91
C ARG A 238 27.32 15.62 29.94
N TRP A 239 26.13 15.76 29.38
CA TRP A 239 25.42 17.02 29.23
C TRP A 239 24.03 16.91 29.83
N TRP A 240 23.61 17.98 30.50
CA TRP A 240 22.27 18.09 31.08
C TRP A 240 21.79 19.53 31.02
N GLY A 241 20.48 19.72 31.10
CA GLY A 241 19.89 21.04 31.13
C GLY A 241 18.40 20.98 30.92
N LYS A 242 17.85 22.05 30.34
CA LYS A 242 16.42 22.25 30.19
C LYS A 242 16.08 22.71 28.80
N ALA A 243 15.01 22.18 28.22
CA ALA A 243 14.40 22.68 27.01
C ALA A 243 12.94 23.06 27.29
N TRP A 244 12.44 24.06 26.59
CA TRP A 244 11.06 24.50 26.74
C TRP A 244 10.42 24.86 25.41
N THR A 245 9.10 24.73 25.35
CA THR A 245 8.28 25.12 24.20
C THR A 245 7.08 25.92 24.68
N ILE A 246 6.61 26.84 23.83
CA ILE A 246 5.46 27.69 24.11
C ILE A 246 4.28 27.16 23.29
N GLN A 247 3.20 26.78 23.96
CA GLN A 247 1.95 26.31 23.34
C GLN A 247 0.78 27.00 24.03
N ASP A 248 -0.14 27.60 23.26
CA ASP A 248 -1.26 28.38 23.77
C ASP A 248 -0.86 29.46 24.80
N MET A 249 0.24 30.18 24.54
CA MET A 249 0.82 31.19 25.44
C MET A 249 1.34 30.65 26.79
N LEU A 250 1.42 29.33 26.96
CA LEU A 250 1.95 28.66 28.15
C LEU A 250 3.32 28.04 27.88
N ARG A 251 4.25 28.17 28.83
CA ARG A 251 5.63 27.66 28.70
C ARG A 251 5.75 26.29 29.36
N TYR A 252 5.99 25.26 28.56
CA TYR A 252 6.24 23.89 29.02
C TYR A 252 7.74 23.64 29.06
N GLU A 253 8.26 23.25 30.23
CA GLU A 253 9.70 23.06 30.46
C GLU A 253 9.99 21.61 30.85
N PHE A 254 11.04 21.05 30.25
CA PHE A 254 11.45 19.65 30.39
C PHE A 254 12.95 19.55 30.68
N ASP A 255 13.30 18.64 31.59
CA ASP A 255 14.70 18.30 31.86
C ASP A 255 15.23 17.39 30.74
N ILE A 256 16.42 17.72 30.22
CA ILE A 256 17.10 16.98 29.16
C ILE A 256 18.48 16.53 29.60
N GLU A 257 18.87 15.31 29.22
CA GLU A 257 20.22 14.79 29.46
C GLU A 257 20.69 13.86 28.33
N PHE A 258 22.01 13.81 28.12
CA PHE A 258 22.65 12.86 27.20
C PHE A 258 24.15 12.69 27.50
N ASP A 259 24.66 11.52 27.16
CA ASP A 259 26.09 11.21 27.16
C ASP A 259 26.65 11.29 25.74
N ILE A 260 27.89 11.73 25.61
CA ILE A 260 28.63 11.71 24.35
C ILE A 260 29.16 10.29 24.13
N PRO A 261 28.75 9.60 23.05
CA PRO A 261 29.22 8.25 22.78
C PRO A 261 30.72 8.25 22.49
N VAL A 262 31.40 7.15 22.83
CA VAL A 262 32.84 6.97 22.52
C VAL A 262 33.14 7.01 21.01
N THR A 263 32.15 6.79 20.16
CA THR A 263 32.25 6.88 18.70
C THR A 263 31.93 8.27 18.17
N TYR A 264 31.63 9.25 19.02
CA TYR A 264 31.38 10.62 18.60
C TYR A 264 32.59 11.22 17.87
N PRO A 265 32.42 11.99 16.76
CA PRO A 265 31.17 12.45 16.15
C PRO A 265 30.56 11.50 15.09
N MET A 266 31.08 10.28 14.92
CA MET A 266 30.52 9.33 13.94
C MET A 266 29.09 8.92 14.28
N THR A 267 28.79 8.80 15.57
CA THR A 267 27.44 8.53 16.10
C THR A 267 26.92 9.78 16.80
N ALA A 268 25.68 10.18 16.51
CA ALA A 268 25.01 11.28 17.18
C ALA A 268 24.73 10.93 18.66
N PRO A 269 24.68 11.92 19.57
CA PRO A 269 24.27 11.69 20.95
C PRO A 269 22.77 11.36 21.01
N GLU A 270 22.39 10.49 21.94
CA GLU A 270 21.00 10.11 22.16
C GLU A 270 20.39 11.01 23.24
N ILE A 271 19.60 12.01 22.83
CA ILE A 271 18.98 12.98 23.73
C ILE A 271 17.82 12.33 24.47
N ALA A 272 17.82 12.41 25.80
CA ALA A 272 16.76 11.89 26.66
C ALA A 272 15.97 13.01 27.34
N ILE A 273 14.65 12.78 27.47
CA ILE A 273 13.71 13.55 28.27
C ILE A 273 13.04 12.58 29.26
N PRO A 274 13.65 12.35 30.43
CA PRO A 274 13.18 11.32 31.37
C PRO A 274 11.71 11.49 31.80
N ASP A 275 11.25 12.74 31.94
CA ASP A 275 9.88 13.07 32.37
C ASP A 275 8.79 12.56 31.42
N LEU A 276 9.16 12.28 30.16
CA LEU A 276 8.26 11.81 29.13
C LEU A 276 8.34 10.29 28.93
N ASP A 277 9.12 9.56 29.74
CA ASP A 277 9.28 8.11 29.58
C ASP A 277 7.94 7.35 29.65
N GLY A 278 7.68 6.48 28.67
CA GLY A 278 6.41 5.76 28.49
C GLY A 278 5.18 6.59 28.07
N LYS A 279 5.29 7.91 27.86
CA LYS A 279 4.12 8.79 27.55
C LYS A 279 3.86 8.98 26.06
N THR A 280 4.84 8.74 25.20
CA THR A 280 4.72 8.75 23.73
C THR A 280 5.30 7.48 23.12
N ALA A 281 4.73 7.04 21.99
CA ALA A 281 5.26 5.95 21.18
C ALA A 281 6.53 6.34 20.39
N LYS A 282 6.86 7.63 20.31
CA LYS A 282 8.02 8.17 19.57
C LYS A 282 9.23 8.39 20.46
N MET A 283 9.48 7.46 21.37
CA MET A 283 10.59 7.51 22.30
C MET A 283 10.94 6.10 22.79
N TYR A 284 12.24 5.84 22.94
CA TYR A 284 12.80 4.58 23.38
C TYR A 284 12.85 4.50 24.92
N ARG A 285 13.04 3.29 25.45
CA ARG A 285 13.18 3.04 26.90
C ARG A 285 14.24 3.95 27.53
N GLY A 286 13.91 4.54 28.67
CA GLY A 286 14.81 5.47 29.38
C GLY A 286 14.70 6.91 28.88
N GLY A 287 13.57 7.29 28.27
CA GLY A 287 13.29 8.68 27.88
C GLY A 287 13.98 9.17 26.61
N LYS A 288 14.68 8.31 25.87
CA LYS A 288 15.45 8.70 24.67
C LYS A 288 14.54 9.00 23.49
N ILE A 289 14.63 10.18 22.91
CA ILE A 289 13.74 10.59 21.81
C ILE A 289 13.97 9.72 20.56
N CYS A 290 12.89 9.31 19.90
CA CYS A 290 12.99 8.64 18.61
C CYS A 290 13.17 9.70 17.53
N MET A 291 14.42 9.92 17.12
CA MET A 291 14.73 10.79 15.97
C MET A 291 14.16 10.19 14.69
N THR A 292 13.82 11.04 13.72
CA THR A 292 13.21 10.61 12.45
C THR A 292 14.16 9.73 11.64
N ASP A 293 13.61 8.86 10.79
CA ASP A 293 14.39 7.99 9.89
C ASP A 293 15.32 8.79 8.96
N HIS A 294 15.05 10.08 8.76
CA HIS A 294 15.86 11.01 7.97
C HIS A 294 17.05 11.60 8.73
N PHE A 295 17.08 11.56 10.07
CA PHE A 295 18.13 12.18 10.88
C PHE A 295 19.46 11.43 10.79
N GLN A 296 19.45 10.10 10.91
CA GLN A 296 20.69 9.30 10.92
C GLN A 296 21.46 9.37 9.58
N PRO A 297 20.82 9.25 8.39
CA PRO A 297 21.52 9.44 7.12
C PRO A 297 22.06 10.85 6.93
N LEU A 298 21.34 11.88 7.41
CA LEU A 298 21.77 13.27 7.34
C LEU A 298 22.99 13.54 8.23
N TRP A 299 22.99 13.00 9.45
CA TRP A 299 24.13 13.07 10.37
C TRP A 299 25.36 12.40 9.75
N ALA A 300 25.23 11.16 9.27
CA ALA A 300 26.32 10.36 8.71
C ALA A 300 27.03 11.07 7.53
N ARG A 301 26.28 11.77 6.67
CA ARG A 301 26.84 12.52 5.53
C ARG A 301 27.63 13.76 5.94
N ASN A 302 27.33 14.32 7.11
CA ASN A 302 27.91 15.58 7.58
C ASN A 302 28.95 15.39 8.69
N VAL A 303 29.33 14.16 9.03
CA VAL A 303 30.45 13.90 9.93
C VAL A 303 31.77 14.35 9.29
N PRO A 304 32.66 15.10 9.98
CA PRO A 304 32.63 15.52 11.39
C PRO A 304 32.08 16.93 11.63
N ARG A 305 31.45 17.55 10.63
CA ARG A 305 31.03 18.96 10.62
C ARG A 305 29.87 19.27 11.55
N PHE A 306 29.01 18.27 11.83
CA PHE A 306 27.91 18.41 12.78
C PHE A 306 28.38 18.16 14.22
N GLY A 307 27.71 18.87 15.13
CA GLY A 307 27.99 18.91 16.56
C GLY A 307 26.71 18.89 17.41
N ILE A 308 26.82 19.14 18.71
CA ILE A 308 25.70 19.10 19.67
C ILE A 308 24.62 20.12 19.29
N ALA A 309 25.01 21.35 18.89
CA ALA A 309 24.06 22.37 18.44
C ALA A 309 23.21 21.89 17.24
N HIS A 310 23.81 21.11 16.34
CA HIS A 310 23.12 20.54 15.18
C HIS A 310 22.18 19.39 15.58
N ALA A 311 22.56 18.57 16.56
CA ALA A 311 21.70 17.52 17.10
C ALA A 311 20.45 18.09 17.78
N LEU A 312 20.58 19.22 18.48
CA LEU A 312 19.44 19.92 19.08
C LEU A 312 18.53 20.53 18.02
N ALA A 313 19.10 21.24 17.04
CA ALA A 313 18.34 21.93 16.00
C ALA A 313 17.61 20.96 15.04
N LEU A 314 18.23 19.82 14.69
CA LEU A 314 17.66 18.85 13.74
C LEU A 314 16.93 17.68 14.39
N GLY A 315 17.22 17.39 15.66
CA GLY A 315 16.65 16.27 16.40
C GLY A 315 15.61 16.74 17.41
N LEU A 316 16.06 17.38 18.49
CA LEU A 316 15.21 17.73 19.64
C LEU A 316 14.15 18.80 19.29
N GLY A 317 14.52 19.87 18.59
CA GLY A 317 13.61 20.97 18.26
C GLY A 317 12.37 20.51 17.47
N PRO A 318 12.55 19.83 16.32
CA PRO A 318 11.44 19.27 15.55
C PRO A 318 10.62 18.24 16.32
N TRP A 319 11.27 17.41 17.14
CA TRP A 319 10.57 16.44 17.98
C TRP A 319 9.66 17.12 19.01
N LEU A 320 10.14 18.17 19.69
CA LEU A 320 9.33 18.96 20.62
C LEU A 320 8.15 19.65 19.94
N ALA A 321 8.34 20.15 18.72
CA ALA A 321 7.31 20.83 17.94
C ALA A 321 6.14 19.90 17.54
N VAL A 322 6.39 18.59 17.41
CA VAL A 322 5.38 17.60 17.01
C VAL A 322 4.76 16.90 18.22
N GLU A 323 5.59 16.44 19.15
CA GLU A 323 5.12 15.53 20.21
C GLU A 323 4.48 16.27 21.39
N ILE A 324 4.96 17.47 21.73
CA ILE A 324 4.44 18.21 22.90
C ILE A 324 2.99 18.67 22.70
N PRO A 325 2.57 19.24 21.54
CA PRO A 325 1.17 19.59 21.32
C PRO A 325 0.22 18.39 21.45
N ASP A 326 0.59 17.23 20.91
CA ASP A 326 -0.20 16.01 21.01
C ASP A 326 -0.29 15.50 22.46
N LEU A 327 0.82 15.55 23.22
CA LEU A 327 0.82 15.19 24.64
C LEU A 327 -0.03 16.13 25.51
N ILE A 328 -0.08 17.43 25.16
CA ILE A 328 -0.96 18.41 25.81
C ILE A 328 -2.42 18.11 25.45
N ALA A 329 -2.73 17.85 24.18
CA ALA A 329 -4.08 17.52 23.71
C ALA A 329 -4.64 16.25 24.36
N ARG A 330 -3.79 15.24 24.56
CA ARG A 330 -4.12 14.00 25.30
C ARG A 330 -4.21 14.19 26.82
N GLY A 331 -3.88 15.37 27.34
CA GLY A 331 -3.91 15.69 28.78
C GLY A 331 -2.82 14.99 29.59
N VAL A 332 -1.77 14.48 28.93
CA VAL A 332 -0.68 13.73 29.56
C VAL A 332 0.39 14.66 30.13
N VAL A 333 0.58 15.82 29.50
CA VAL A 333 1.43 16.91 29.98
C VAL A 333 0.54 18.08 30.40
N VAL A 334 0.67 18.51 31.65
CA VAL A 334 -0.14 19.60 32.24
C VAL A 334 0.78 20.72 32.69
N HIS A 335 0.42 21.97 32.36
CA HIS A 335 1.19 23.14 32.76
C HIS A 335 1.19 23.31 34.28
N LYS A 336 2.35 23.66 34.88
CA LYS A 336 2.54 23.80 36.33
C LYS A 336 1.56 24.79 37.00
N GLU A 337 1.04 25.79 36.27
CA GLU A 337 0.03 26.69 36.83
C GLU A 337 -1.37 26.05 37.00
N ARG A 338 -1.72 25.00 36.24
CA ARG A 338 -2.96 24.23 36.48
C ARG A 338 -2.89 23.35 37.74
N GLU A 339 -1.70 23.06 38.27
CA GLU A 339 -1.58 22.42 39.58
C GLU A 339 -2.09 23.33 40.71
N THR A 340 -2.01 24.65 40.57
CA THR A 340 -2.59 25.58 41.56
C THR A 340 -4.12 25.54 41.58
N ALA A 341 -4.79 25.15 40.48
CA ALA A 341 -6.24 24.98 40.44
C ALA A 341 -6.70 23.69 41.17
N SER A 342 -5.84 22.67 41.26
CA SER A 342 -6.14 21.42 41.97
C SER A 342 -6.19 21.59 43.50
N VAL A 343 -5.47 22.58 44.04
CA VAL A 343 -5.52 22.95 45.46
C VAL A 343 -6.85 23.64 45.82
N TYR A 344 -7.49 24.33 44.87
CA TYR A 344 -8.82 24.90 45.08
C TYR A 344 -9.93 23.86 45.02
N GLN A 345 -9.81 22.82 44.19
CA GLN A 345 -10.81 21.74 44.12
C GLN A 345 -10.79 20.82 45.36
N ILE A 346 -9.61 20.51 45.90
CA ILE A 346 -9.51 19.69 47.12
C ILE A 346 -10.01 20.48 48.35
N ASN A 347 -9.76 21.78 48.42
CA ASN A 347 -10.33 22.63 49.48
C ASN A 347 -11.84 22.86 49.32
N PHE A 348 -12.39 22.86 48.09
CA PHE A 348 -13.83 22.98 47.84
C PHE A 348 -14.60 21.71 48.26
N ILE A 349 -14.03 20.52 48.03
CA ILE A 349 -14.64 19.25 48.45
C ILE A 349 -14.56 19.07 49.98
N ARG A 350 -13.46 19.51 50.63
CA ARG A 350 -13.37 19.55 52.10
C ARG A 350 -14.35 20.57 52.72
N PHE A 351 -14.60 21.70 52.06
CA PHE A 351 -15.55 22.73 52.50
C PHE A 351 -17.02 22.26 52.36
N ILE A 352 -17.35 21.50 51.31
CA ILE A 352 -18.68 20.92 51.10
C ILE A 352 -18.95 19.77 52.08
N CYS A 353 -17.98 18.89 52.32
CA CYS A 353 -18.13 17.78 53.27
C CYS A 353 -18.28 18.23 54.72
N LEU A 354 -17.63 19.33 55.14
CA LEU A 354 -17.80 19.89 56.48
C LEU A 354 -19.13 20.64 56.67
N ARG A 355 -19.76 21.16 55.60
CA ARG A 355 -21.07 21.83 55.68
C ARG A 355 -22.27 20.91 55.50
N THR A 356 -22.13 19.77 54.83
CA THR A 356 -23.22 18.78 54.73
C THR A 356 -23.48 18.05 56.05
N GLN A 357 -22.46 17.90 56.92
CA GLN A 357 -22.66 17.38 58.28
C GLN A 357 -23.41 18.34 59.22
N TYR A 358 -23.30 19.66 59.03
CA TYR A 358 -24.04 20.65 59.83
C TYR A 358 -25.51 20.83 59.37
N LEU A 359 -25.80 20.65 58.08
CA LEU A 359 -27.15 20.81 57.52
C LEU A 359 -28.10 19.65 57.86
N ILE A 360 -27.58 18.44 58.07
CA ILE A 360 -28.38 17.28 58.51
C ILE A 360 -28.84 17.44 59.97
N ILE A 361 -28.07 18.15 60.82
CA ILE A 361 -28.41 18.40 62.22
C ILE A 361 -29.53 19.46 62.35
N MET A 362 -29.61 20.42 61.42
CA MET A 362 -30.65 21.46 61.41
C MET A 362 -32.02 20.95 60.93
N PHE A 363 -32.08 19.85 60.17
CA PHE A 363 -33.34 19.33 59.63
C PHE A 363 -34.18 18.49 60.62
N LYS A 364 -33.67 18.19 61.83
CA LYS A 364 -34.44 17.49 62.88
C LYS A 364 -35.25 18.40 63.80
N LYS A 365 -35.13 19.73 63.69
CA LYS A 365 -35.88 20.68 64.53
C LYS A 365 -36.23 21.95 63.75
N CYS A 366 -37.34 21.92 63.00
CA CYS A 366 -38.29 23.04 62.95
C CYS A 366 -39.37 22.79 61.89
N GLN A 367 -40.60 22.61 62.37
CA GLN A 367 -41.81 22.98 61.65
C GLN A 367 -41.69 24.45 61.23
N ILE A 368 -41.94 24.77 59.96
CA ILE A 368 -42.68 25.97 59.52
C ILE A 368 -42.88 25.90 57.98
N ARG A 369 -44.14 25.66 57.62
CA ARG A 369 -44.90 26.19 56.48
C ARG A 369 -44.24 26.18 55.09
N GLY A 370 -44.31 25.00 54.46
CA GLY A 370 -45.28 24.73 53.38
C GLY A 370 -45.21 25.49 52.04
N PHE A 371 -44.39 26.55 51.90
CA PHE A 371 -44.32 27.28 50.63
C PHE A 371 -42.90 27.66 50.23
N ARG A 372 -42.01 27.93 51.18
CA ARG A 372 -40.61 28.30 50.87
C ARG A 372 -39.70 27.10 50.59
N ALA A 373 -39.96 25.93 51.18
CA ALA A 373 -39.25 24.69 50.84
C ALA A 373 -39.60 24.20 49.42
N ILE A 374 -40.85 24.42 48.99
CA ILE A 374 -41.29 24.12 47.62
C ILE A 374 -40.61 25.07 46.63
N ILE A 375 -40.52 26.37 46.94
CA ILE A 375 -39.82 27.33 46.09
C ILE A 375 -38.32 26.99 45.98
N PHE A 376 -37.66 26.58 47.07
CA PHE A 376 -36.25 26.20 47.03
C PHE A 376 -36.02 24.88 46.25
N PHE A 377 -36.93 23.92 46.38
CA PHE A 377 -36.90 22.68 45.61
C PHE A 377 -37.24 22.92 44.13
N LEU A 378 -38.15 23.86 43.83
CA LEU A 378 -38.45 24.31 42.46
C LEU A 378 -37.29 25.10 41.86
N ILE A 379 -36.53 25.89 42.63
CA ILE A 379 -35.33 26.57 42.16
C ILE A 379 -34.20 25.58 41.91
N LEU A 380 -34.04 24.55 42.74
CA LEU A 380 -33.09 23.46 42.49
C LEU A 380 -33.49 22.62 41.27
N ILE A 381 -34.79 22.33 41.08
CA ILE A 381 -35.32 21.69 39.88
C ILE A 381 -35.15 22.61 38.67
N PHE A 382 -35.34 23.93 38.81
CA PHE A 382 -35.17 24.88 37.71
C PHE A 382 -33.70 25.04 37.34
N LEU A 383 -32.76 25.03 38.29
CA LEU A 383 -31.32 25.01 38.03
C LEU A 383 -30.87 23.66 37.45
N PHE A 384 -31.47 22.55 37.87
CA PHE A 384 -31.23 21.23 37.30
C PHE A 384 -31.79 21.12 35.88
N LEU A 385 -32.99 21.64 35.62
CA LEU A 385 -33.57 21.73 34.27
C LEU A 385 -32.78 22.73 33.42
N TYR A 386 -32.31 23.86 33.97
CA TYR A 386 -31.49 24.83 33.24
C TYR A 386 -30.11 24.27 32.85
N THR A 387 -29.53 23.40 33.69
CA THR A 387 -28.27 22.70 33.37
C THR A 387 -28.47 21.50 32.43
N VAL A 388 -29.64 20.86 32.43
CA VAL A 388 -30.02 19.85 31.42
C VAL A 388 -30.41 20.49 30.09
N ASP A 389 -31.06 21.65 30.09
CA ASP A 389 -31.51 22.37 28.89
C ASP A 389 -30.35 23.10 28.18
N ASN A 390 -29.36 23.62 28.92
CA ASN A 390 -28.10 24.09 28.32
C ASN A 390 -27.18 22.95 27.85
N ASN A 391 -27.43 21.70 28.25
CA ASN A 391 -26.76 20.51 27.70
C ASN A 391 -27.57 19.80 26.61
N GLN A 392 -28.76 20.30 26.23
CA GLN A 392 -29.52 19.82 25.07
C GLN A 392 -29.73 20.86 23.95
N ASN A 393 -29.27 22.11 24.13
CA ASN A 393 -29.31 23.17 23.11
C ASN A 393 -27.94 23.47 22.44
N GLN A 394 -27.21 22.42 22.04
CA GLN A 394 -26.28 22.51 20.89
C GLN A 394 -26.40 21.33 19.91
N SER A 395 -27.59 20.71 19.88
CA SER A 395 -27.96 19.74 18.85
C SER A 395 -29.37 20.02 18.33
N SER A 396 -29.42 20.47 17.06
CA SER A 396 -30.55 20.56 16.13
C SER A 396 -31.66 21.60 16.38
N LYS A 397 -31.53 22.75 15.69
CA LYS A 397 -32.65 23.39 15.00
C LYS A 397 -32.23 23.90 13.62
N VAL A 398 -32.64 23.11 12.63
CA VAL A 398 -32.87 23.48 11.23
C VAL A 398 -34.11 24.39 11.17
N PHE A 399 -34.03 25.51 10.44
CA PHE A 399 -35.14 26.13 9.69
C PHE A 399 -34.63 26.17 8.23
N SER A 400 -34.94 25.19 7.39
CA SER A 400 -36.14 25.06 6.55
C SER A 400 -36.49 26.32 5.75
N THR A 401 -36.18 26.28 4.45
CA THR A 401 -37.05 26.83 3.40
C THR A 401 -37.46 25.67 2.49
N ASP A 402 -38.75 25.37 2.54
CA ASP A 402 -39.65 24.87 1.49
C ASP A 402 -39.07 24.05 0.31
N ILE A 403 -39.66 22.87 0.09
CA ILE A 403 -40.71 22.69 -0.94
C ILE A 403 -41.47 21.37 -0.67
N PHE A 404 -42.77 21.53 -0.39
CA PHE A 404 -43.92 20.66 -0.63
C PHE A 404 -43.80 19.12 -0.54
N TYR A 405 -44.49 18.58 0.48
CA TYR A 405 -45.18 17.29 0.41
C TYR A 405 -46.58 17.48 -0.20
N ILE A 406 -47.01 16.55 -1.05
CA ILE A 406 -48.40 16.09 -1.01
C ILE A 406 -48.41 14.87 -0.08
N ASN A 407 -49.07 15.03 1.07
CA ASN A 407 -49.46 13.92 1.93
C ASN A 407 -50.76 13.33 1.38
N THR A 408 -50.79 12.01 1.22
CA THR A 408 -52.03 11.27 1.49
C THR A 408 -51.66 10.03 2.30
N THR A 409 -52.01 10.08 3.58
CA THR A 409 -52.01 8.96 4.50
C THR A 409 -52.92 7.85 3.95
N ILE A 410 -52.32 6.71 3.60
CA ILE A 410 -53.00 5.42 3.55
C ILE A 410 -52.13 4.44 4.34
N SER A 411 -52.67 4.02 5.48
CA SER A 411 -52.27 2.85 6.25
C SER A 411 -52.30 1.59 5.38
N ILE A 412 -51.54 0.55 5.78
CA ILE A 412 -51.43 -0.85 5.25
C ILE A 412 -50.03 -1.12 4.64
N PRO A 413 -49.37 -2.28 4.91
CA PRO A 413 -49.10 -2.98 6.16
C PRO A 413 -47.56 -3.14 6.35
N ILE A 414 -47.14 -3.82 7.41
CA ILE A 414 -45.76 -4.35 7.51
C ILE A 414 -45.51 -5.27 6.31
N GLN A 415 -44.82 -4.78 5.27
CA GLN A 415 -44.26 -5.61 4.21
C GLN A 415 -42.74 -5.67 4.35
N LYS A 416 -42.27 -6.87 4.72
CA LYS A 416 -40.91 -7.36 4.45
C LYS A 416 -40.53 -7.05 3.00
N PHE A 417 -39.50 -6.24 2.76
CA PHE A 417 -38.84 -6.12 1.45
C PHE A 417 -37.32 -6.24 1.65
N LYS A 418 -36.77 -7.46 1.54
CA LYS A 418 -36.06 -8.08 0.39
C LYS A 418 -34.59 -7.64 0.23
N HIS A 419 -33.70 -8.56 0.65
CA HIS A 419 -32.25 -8.69 0.50
C HIS A 419 -31.57 -7.90 -0.64
N GLN A 420 -30.53 -7.12 -0.31
CA GLN A 420 -29.38 -6.92 -1.21
C GLN A 420 -28.45 -8.12 -1.05
N SER A 421 -28.35 -8.97 -2.08
CA SER A 421 -27.71 -10.30 -2.01
C SER A 421 -26.20 -10.25 -2.30
N TYR A 422 -25.39 -10.05 -1.27
CA TYR A 422 -23.98 -10.43 -1.35
C TYR A 422 -23.85 -11.96 -1.28
N ARG A 423 -22.81 -12.51 -1.92
CA ARG A 423 -22.48 -13.95 -1.81
C ARG A 423 -21.50 -14.15 -0.66
N LEU A 424 -21.71 -15.19 0.13
CA LEU A 424 -20.80 -15.52 1.23
C LEU A 424 -19.68 -16.41 0.70
N VAL A 425 -18.43 -16.02 0.95
CA VAL A 425 -17.23 -16.81 0.65
C VAL A 425 -16.60 -17.28 1.96
N LEU A 426 -16.53 -18.59 2.15
CA LEU A 426 -15.90 -19.21 3.31
C LEU A 426 -14.47 -19.62 2.97
N LEU A 427 -13.51 -19.06 3.71
CA LEU A 427 -12.11 -19.47 3.70
C LEU A 427 -11.92 -20.50 4.82
N TRP A 428 -11.85 -21.78 4.47
CA TRP A 428 -11.88 -22.87 5.47
C TRP A 428 -10.54 -23.08 6.18
N THR A 429 -9.44 -22.97 5.45
CA THR A 429 -8.07 -23.03 6.00
C THR A 429 -7.52 -21.62 6.20
N SER A 430 -6.42 -21.50 6.96
CA SER A 430 -5.56 -20.32 6.84
C SER A 430 -5.00 -20.20 5.41
N LEU A 431 -4.49 -19.02 5.10
CA LEU A 431 -3.72 -18.74 3.88
C LEU A 431 -2.29 -18.43 4.34
N PHE A 432 -1.50 -19.48 4.57
CA PHE A 432 -0.16 -19.54 5.20
C PHE A 432 -0.16 -19.31 6.72
N THR A 433 0.73 -20.02 7.44
CA THR A 433 0.89 -19.98 8.91
C THR A 433 1.81 -18.87 9.42
N ASP A 434 2.23 -17.91 8.58
CA ASP A 434 3.32 -17.00 8.93
C ASP A 434 2.83 -15.71 9.63
N TYR A 435 3.58 -15.28 10.65
CA TYR A 435 3.20 -14.34 11.71
C TYR A 435 2.89 -12.90 11.23
N TYR A 436 3.35 -12.53 10.03
CA TYR A 436 3.05 -11.24 9.38
C TYR A 436 1.68 -11.19 8.68
N TRP A 437 0.97 -12.32 8.61
CA TRP A 437 -0.19 -12.53 7.73
C TRP A 437 -1.47 -12.94 8.48
N HIS A 438 -1.43 -12.97 9.81
CA HIS A 438 -2.60 -13.02 10.68
C HIS A 438 -3.19 -11.62 10.88
N GLN A 439 -3.78 -11.02 9.85
CA GLN A 439 -4.79 -9.98 10.10
C GLN A 439 -6.13 -10.65 10.42
N GLU A 440 -6.25 -11.20 11.63
CA GLU A 440 -7.54 -11.61 12.19
C GLU A 440 -8.58 -10.48 12.03
N SER A 441 -8.15 -9.22 12.07
CA SER A 441 -9.01 -8.05 11.94
C SER A 441 -9.76 -7.95 10.61
N LEU A 442 -9.20 -8.30 9.46
CA LEU A 442 -9.90 -8.13 8.17
C LEU A 442 -11.05 -9.13 7.98
N PHE A 443 -10.86 -10.39 8.39
CA PHE A 443 -11.84 -11.46 8.19
C PHE A 443 -12.77 -11.67 9.39
N ASN A 444 -12.44 -11.15 10.58
CA ASN A 444 -13.35 -11.13 11.73
C ASN A 444 -14.35 -9.96 11.67
N LEU A 445 -14.04 -8.88 10.94
CA LEU A 445 -14.92 -7.70 10.84
C LEU A 445 -16.09 -7.86 9.85
N SER A 446 -16.28 -9.03 9.22
CA SER A 446 -17.42 -9.30 8.33
C SER A 446 -17.58 -8.28 7.19
N ARG A 447 -16.47 -7.74 6.66
CA ARG A 447 -16.49 -6.69 5.63
C ARG A 447 -16.96 -7.25 4.28
N ILE A 448 -17.86 -6.51 3.64
CA ILE A 448 -18.29 -6.78 2.26
C ILE A 448 -17.29 -6.14 1.31
N ILE A 449 -16.73 -6.95 0.41
CA ILE A 449 -15.82 -6.51 -0.63
C ILE A 449 -16.60 -6.41 -1.94
N SER A 450 -16.56 -5.23 -2.56
CA SER A 450 -17.17 -4.97 -3.86
C SER A 450 -16.09 -5.03 -4.93
N CYS A 451 -16.06 -6.12 -5.69
CA CYS A 451 -15.11 -6.33 -6.77
C CYS A 451 -15.61 -5.80 -8.12
N SER A 452 -16.92 -5.71 -8.27
CA SER A 452 -17.59 -5.04 -9.40
C SER A 452 -19.02 -4.64 -8.96
N PRO A 453 -19.77 -3.88 -9.78
CA PRO A 453 -21.16 -3.56 -9.48
C PRO A 453 -22.07 -4.79 -9.27
N ILE A 454 -21.69 -5.96 -9.82
CA ILE A 454 -22.46 -7.21 -9.73
C ILE A 454 -21.84 -8.25 -8.78
N HIS A 455 -20.56 -8.12 -8.42
CA HIS A 455 -19.84 -9.06 -7.56
C HIS A 455 -19.55 -8.41 -6.20
N GLN A 456 -20.44 -8.68 -5.24
CA GLN A 456 -20.30 -8.25 -3.85
C GLN A 456 -20.21 -9.46 -2.93
N CYS A 457 -19.09 -9.64 -2.23
CA CYS A 457 -18.90 -10.81 -1.39
C CYS A 457 -18.51 -10.47 0.04
N GLN A 458 -19.08 -11.22 0.97
CA GLN A 458 -18.61 -11.22 2.35
C GLN A 458 -17.65 -12.40 2.52
N PHE A 459 -16.45 -12.12 3.03
CA PHE A 459 -15.45 -13.13 3.32
C PHE A 459 -15.50 -13.47 4.81
N THR A 460 -15.46 -14.76 5.14
CA THR A 460 -15.46 -15.22 6.53
C THR A 460 -14.56 -16.44 6.70
N ARG A 461 -14.05 -16.63 7.93
CA ARG A 461 -13.39 -17.85 8.40
C ARG A 461 -14.24 -18.62 9.42
N ASP A 462 -15.44 -18.12 9.72
CA ASP A 462 -16.36 -18.78 10.64
C ASP A 462 -16.91 -20.07 10.01
N LYS A 463 -16.35 -21.21 10.44
CA LYS A 463 -16.73 -22.55 9.96
C LYS A 463 -18.21 -22.86 10.20
N SER A 464 -18.89 -22.20 11.15
CA SER A 464 -20.33 -22.37 11.37
C SER A 464 -21.18 -21.89 10.19
N LYS A 465 -20.63 -21.03 9.33
CA LYS A 465 -21.30 -20.49 8.15
C LYS A 465 -21.21 -21.37 6.91
N LEU A 466 -20.67 -22.59 7.04
CA LEU A 466 -20.49 -23.52 5.92
C LEU A 466 -21.76 -23.71 5.10
N SER A 467 -22.94 -23.91 5.71
CA SER A 467 -24.19 -24.12 4.96
C SER A 467 -24.74 -22.87 4.26
N GLN A 468 -24.24 -21.68 4.61
CA GLN A 468 -24.66 -20.38 4.04
C GLN A 468 -23.70 -19.91 2.94
N ALA A 469 -22.50 -20.50 2.85
CA ALA A 469 -21.49 -20.13 1.88
C ALA A 469 -21.95 -20.45 0.46
N SER A 470 -21.71 -19.53 -0.49
CA SER A 470 -21.86 -19.82 -1.92
C SER A 470 -20.57 -20.38 -2.51
N LEU A 471 -19.42 -20.10 -1.89
CA LEU A 471 -18.13 -20.65 -2.27
C LEU A 471 -17.33 -21.03 -1.01
N VAL A 472 -16.70 -22.19 -1.04
CA VAL A 472 -15.79 -22.70 -0.01
C VAL A 472 -14.40 -22.84 -0.64
N ALA A 473 -13.45 -22.07 -0.13
CA ALA A 473 -12.06 -22.08 -0.60
C ALA A 473 -11.14 -22.70 0.45
N LEU A 474 -10.26 -23.60 0.00
CA LEU A 474 -9.23 -24.25 0.81
C LEU A 474 -7.86 -23.96 0.21
N HIS A 475 -6.90 -23.54 1.02
CA HIS A 475 -5.50 -23.50 0.61
C HIS A 475 -4.89 -24.89 0.78
N LEU A 476 -4.39 -25.48 -0.30
CA LEU A 476 -3.87 -26.87 -0.24
C LEU A 476 -2.70 -27.01 0.71
N TYR A 477 -1.81 -26.03 0.83
CA TYR A 477 -0.64 -26.16 1.71
C TYR A 477 -1.04 -26.30 3.19
N ASP A 478 -2.10 -25.60 3.61
CA ASP A 478 -2.56 -25.56 5.00
C ASP A 478 -3.66 -26.61 5.29
N ILE A 479 -3.91 -27.54 4.36
CA ILE A 479 -4.99 -28.49 4.47
C ILE A 479 -4.62 -29.62 5.44
N ASN A 480 -5.52 -29.93 6.38
CA ASN A 480 -5.42 -31.11 7.21
C ASN A 480 -6.57 -32.06 6.85
N ARG A 481 -6.24 -33.31 6.47
CA ARG A 481 -7.24 -34.33 6.09
C ARG A 481 -8.30 -34.53 7.17
N ASN A 482 -7.88 -34.48 8.43
CA ASN A 482 -8.76 -34.74 9.57
C ASN A 482 -9.69 -33.55 9.87
N GLU A 483 -9.42 -32.38 9.30
CA GLU A 483 -10.21 -31.16 9.47
C GLU A 483 -10.97 -30.77 8.21
N LEU A 484 -11.06 -31.67 7.22
CA LEU A 484 -11.87 -31.42 6.04
C LEU A 484 -13.35 -31.31 6.43
N PRO A 485 -14.07 -30.31 5.91
CA PRO A 485 -15.50 -30.20 6.15
C PRO A 485 -16.24 -31.39 5.53
N GLN A 486 -17.36 -31.78 6.12
CA GLN A 486 -18.24 -32.76 5.48
C GLN A 486 -18.96 -32.11 4.29
N ARG A 487 -18.58 -32.48 3.07
CA ARG A 487 -19.30 -32.09 1.84
C ARG A 487 -20.51 -33.03 1.69
N LYS A 488 -21.73 -32.47 1.68
CA LYS A 488 -22.93 -33.25 1.34
C LYS A 488 -22.84 -33.61 -0.15
N GLN A 489 -23.52 -34.67 -0.57
CA GLN A 489 -23.33 -35.30 -1.88
C GLN A 489 -23.16 -34.28 -3.02
N LEU A 490 -22.13 -34.50 -3.85
CA LEU A 490 -21.65 -33.56 -4.89
C LEU A 490 -22.72 -33.06 -5.87
N GLN A 491 -23.85 -33.77 -6.01
CA GLN A 491 -24.90 -33.51 -6.99
C GLN A 491 -26.00 -32.55 -6.48
N THR A 492 -26.08 -32.28 -5.17
CA THR A 492 -27.20 -31.52 -4.57
C THR A 492 -26.80 -30.17 -3.96
N ASP A 493 -25.51 -29.83 -3.95
CA ASP A 493 -25.01 -28.64 -3.26
C ASP A 493 -24.89 -27.43 -4.20
N ASN A 494 -25.57 -26.34 -3.86
CA ASN A 494 -25.50 -25.05 -4.57
C ASN A 494 -24.20 -24.25 -4.26
N GLN A 495 -23.11 -24.94 -3.90
CA GLN A 495 -21.86 -24.33 -3.44
C GLN A 495 -20.71 -24.67 -4.38
N ASN A 496 -19.85 -23.69 -4.68
CA ASN A 496 -18.59 -23.93 -5.38
C ASN A 496 -17.49 -24.31 -4.40
N TRP A 497 -16.86 -25.46 -4.60
CA TRP A 497 -15.75 -25.91 -3.78
C TRP A 497 -14.46 -25.80 -4.56
N ILE A 498 -13.52 -24.99 -4.07
CA ILE A 498 -12.27 -24.75 -4.78
C ILE A 498 -11.07 -24.91 -3.86
N PHE A 499 -9.95 -25.34 -4.45
CA PHE A 499 -8.68 -25.22 -3.78
C PHE A 499 -7.77 -24.19 -4.43
N ILE A 500 -6.88 -23.63 -3.62
CA ILE A 500 -5.87 -22.66 -4.02
C ILE A 500 -4.51 -23.31 -3.77
N THR A 501 -3.62 -23.30 -4.76
CA THR A 501 -2.25 -23.79 -4.58
C THR A 501 -1.25 -23.08 -5.47
N GLY A 502 -0.16 -22.62 -4.87
CA GLY A 502 1.03 -22.19 -5.62
C GLY A 502 2.08 -23.25 -5.78
N GLU A 503 1.83 -24.46 -5.26
CA GLU A 503 2.88 -25.46 -5.11
C GLU A 503 2.69 -26.67 -6.01
N SER A 504 3.80 -27.32 -6.40
CA SER A 504 3.77 -28.47 -7.30
C SER A 504 3.09 -29.68 -6.63
N PRO A 505 2.48 -30.61 -7.40
CA PRO A 505 1.84 -31.78 -6.82
C PRO A 505 2.85 -32.65 -6.05
N ILE A 506 4.09 -32.81 -6.54
CA ILE A 506 5.11 -33.58 -5.82
C ILE A 506 5.37 -33.00 -4.42
N ASN A 507 5.56 -31.67 -4.31
CA ASN A 507 5.81 -31.03 -3.03
C ASN A 507 4.59 -31.15 -2.10
N PHE A 508 3.38 -30.96 -2.64
CA PHE A 508 2.13 -31.10 -1.87
C PHE A 508 1.95 -32.52 -1.29
N TYR A 509 1.99 -33.58 -2.11
CA TYR A 509 1.75 -34.96 -1.63
C TYR A 509 2.90 -35.52 -0.80
N TYR A 510 4.10 -34.95 -0.91
CA TYR A 510 5.20 -35.33 -0.03
C TYR A 510 4.99 -34.79 1.39
N GLN A 511 4.58 -33.53 1.52
CA GLN A 511 4.27 -32.92 2.81
C GLN A 511 2.95 -33.44 3.41
N ASN A 512 2.04 -33.92 2.55
CA ASN A 512 0.73 -34.44 2.94
C ASN A 512 0.54 -35.91 2.54
N PRO A 513 1.29 -36.86 3.15
CA PRO A 513 1.30 -38.26 2.74
C PRO A 513 -0.05 -38.96 2.94
N SER A 514 -0.93 -38.42 3.79
CA SER A 514 -2.29 -38.89 4.03
C SER A 514 -3.27 -38.57 2.89
N PHE A 515 -2.88 -37.71 1.95
CA PHE A 515 -3.66 -37.37 0.76
C PHE A 515 -3.27 -38.25 -0.42
N TYR A 516 -4.28 -38.59 -1.23
CA TYR A 516 -4.10 -39.21 -2.54
C TYR A 516 -4.91 -38.43 -3.58
N PRO A 517 -4.52 -38.45 -4.87
CA PRO A 517 -5.12 -37.56 -5.87
C PRO A 517 -6.64 -37.67 -6.00
N GLN A 518 -7.20 -38.86 -5.80
CA GLN A 518 -8.65 -39.09 -5.86
C GLN A 518 -9.43 -38.39 -4.73
N ILE A 519 -8.79 -38.00 -3.62
CA ILE A 519 -9.47 -37.18 -2.59
C ILE A 519 -9.85 -35.82 -3.18
N LEU A 520 -8.99 -35.23 -4.01
CA LEU A 520 -9.27 -33.90 -4.58
C LEU A 520 -10.50 -33.95 -5.50
N ASP A 521 -10.65 -35.02 -6.28
CA ASP A 521 -11.84 -35.26 -7.12
C ASP A 521 -13.13 -35.36 -6.32
N GLN A 522 -13.05 -35.91 -5.09
CA GLN A 522 -14.20 -36.06 -4.21
C GLN A 522 -14.63 -34.75 -3.54
N TYR A 523 -13.75 -33.75 -3.46
CA TYR A 523 -13.95 -32.56 -2.64
C TYR A 523 -14.06 -31.27 -3.41
N PHE A 524 -13.43 -31.14 -4.58
CA PHE A 524 -13.29 -29.86 -5.27
C PHE A 524 -13.90 -29.90 -6.67
N ASP A 525 -14.28 -28.73 -7.16
CA ASP A 525 -14.89 -28.52 -8.47
C ASP A 525 -13.93 -27.80 -9.41
N ARG A 526 -13.21 -26.81 -8.88
CA ARG A 526 -12.24 -25.97 -9.61
C ARG A 526 -11.01 -25.69 -8.74
N ALA A 527 -9.95 -25.17 -9.35
CA ALA A 527 -8.74 -24.78 -8.63
C ALA A 527 -8.19 -23.46 -9.13
N ILE A 528 -7.74 -22.62 -8.20
CA ILE A 528 -6.87 -21.47 -8.49
C ILE A 528 -5.43 -21.96 -8.31
N SER A 529 -4.65 -21.97 -9.38
CA SER A 529 -3.29 -22.52 -9.35
C SER A 529 -2.36 -21.85 -10.35
N TYR A 530 -1.09 -22.27 -10.40
CA TYR A 530 -0.14 -21.82 -11.42
C TYR A 530 -0.47 -22.34 -12.84
N LYS A 531 -1.35 -23.34 -12.97
CA LYS A 531 -1.67 -23.96 -14.26
C LYS A 531 -2.61 -23.11 -15.10
N TYR A 532 -2.38 -23.08 -16.42
CA TYR A 532 -3.17 -22.26 -17.34
C TYR A 532 -4.61 -22.74 -17.52
N GLU A 533 -4.93 -24.01 -17.23
CA GLU A 533 -6.32 -24.50 -17.23
C GLU A 533 -7.11 -24.08 -15.98
N SER A 534 -6.46 -23.50 -14.97
CA SER A 534 -7.17 -22.90 -13.84
C SER A 534 -7.99 -21.69 -14.30
N PRO A 535 -9.23 -21.52 -13.82
CA PRO A 535 -10.05 -20.33 -14.12
C PRO A 535 -9.32 -19.02 -13.80
N PHE A 536 -8.47 -19.05 -12.78
CA PHE A 536 -7.52 -18.00 -12.45
C PHE A 536 -6.14 -18.59 -12.20
N THR A 537 -5.15 -18.09 -12.94
CA THR A 537 -3.74 -18.42 -12.74
C THR A 537 -3.12 -17.57 -11.64
N ILE A 538 -2.26 -18.19 -10.83
CA ILE A 538 -1.38 -17.47 -9.90
C ILE A 538 0.03 -17.37 -10.50
N PHE A 539 0.78 -16.35 -10.07
CA PHE A 539 2.09 -15.93 -10.59
C PHE A 539 2.13 -15.36 -12.02
N THR A 540 1.24 -15.78 -12.92
CA THR A 540 1.27 -15.31 -14.31
C THR A 540 0.81 -13.83 -14.42
N PRO A 541 1.66 -12.92 -14.93
CA PRO A 541 1.31 -11.53 -15.18
C PRO A 541 0.39 -11.37 -16.39
N ILE A 542 -0.15 -10.16 -16.56
CA ILE A 542 -0.81 -9.74 -17.79
C ILE A 542 0.28 -9.41 -18.82
N VAL A 543 0.16 -9.97 -20.02
CA VAL A 543 1.09 -9.73 -21.13
C VAL A 543 0.38 -8.91 -22.20
N GLU A 544 0.87 -7.70 -22.45
CA GLU A 544 0.33 -6.78 -23.44
C GLU A 544 1.28 -6.65 -24.63
N SER A 545 0.77 -6.88 -25.84
CA SER A 545 1.53 -6.61 -27.08
C SER A 545 1.55 -5.11 -27.35
N ARG A 546 2.75 -4.53 -27.53
CA ARG A 546 2.91 -3.16 -28.05
C ARG A 546 2.69 -3.11 -29.57
N ILE A 547 2.59 -4.25 -30.25
CA ILE A 547 2.29 -4.34 -31.68
C ILE A 547 0.80 -4.68 -31.86
N LEU A 548 0.05 -3.74 -32.42
CA LEU A 548 -1.29 -3.98 -32.96
C LEU A 548 -1.20 -4.81 -34.25
N SER A 549 -2.27 -5.56 -34.56
CA SER A 549 -2.36 -6.50 -35.68
C SER A 549 -1.85 -5.93 -37.02
N ASN A 550 -1.39 -6.83 -37.90
CA ASN A 550 -0.76 -6.52 -39.20
C ASN A 550 -1.57 -5.60 -40.13
N GLU A 551 -2.85 -5.36 -39.86
CA GLU A 551 -3.71 -4.43 -40.59
C GLU A 551 -3.37 -2.94 -40.35
N ILE A 552 -2.60 -2.62 -39.30
CA ILE A 552 -2.19 -1.25 -38.94
C ILE A 552 -0.68 -1.01 -39.23
N LYS A 553 -0.04 -1.86 -40.04
CA LYS A 553 1.39 -1.67 -40.39
C LYS A 553 1.65 -0.47 -41.30
N SER A 554 0.64 0.06 -41.98
CA SER A 554 0.77 1.24 -42.85
C SER A 554 0.78 2.57 -42.09
N ASN A 555 0.35 2.59 -40.82
CA ASN A 555 0.24 3.80 -40.00
C ASN A 555 0.84 3.59 -38.60
N LEU A 556 2.14 3.31 -38.52
CA LEU A 556 2.88 3.42 -37.26
C LEU A 556 2.80 4.88 -36.78
N SER A 557 1.94 5.16 -35.80
CA SER A 557 1.90 6.49 -35.18
C SER A 557 3.26 6.80 -34.55
N LEU A 558 3.73 8.05 -34.71
CA LEU A 558 5.02 8.54 -34.20
C LEU A 558 5.27 8.17 -32.72
N SER A 559 4.26 8.00 -31.87
CA SER A 559 4.50 7.62 -30.47
C SER A 559 4.98 6.18 -30.26
N TYR A 560 4.53 5.21 -31.07
CA TYR A 560 4.95 3.81 -30.91
C TYR A 560 6.42 3.63 -31.33
N THR A 561 6.87 4.40 -32.32
CA THR A 561 8.28 4.38 -32.72
C THR A 561 9.19 4.96 -31.64
N HIS A 562 8.74 5.98 -30.89
CA HIS A 562 9.50 6.53 -29.76
C HIS A 562 9.62 5.55 -28.58
N GLU A 563 8.56 4.81 -28.24
CA GLU A 563 8.61 3.80 -27.17
C GLU A 563 9.53 2.62 -27.51
N ILE A 564 9.44 2.10 -28.73
CA ILE A 564 10.33 1.05 -29.23
C ILE A 564 11.79 1.52 -29.17
N GLN A 565 12.07 2.75 -29.64
CA GLN A 565 13.40 3.32 -29.61
C GLN A 565 13.94 3.50 -28.18
N TYR A 566 13.09 3.92 -27.25
CA TYR A 566 13.45 4.05 -25.83
C TYR A 566 13.81 2.69 -25.21
N GLU A 567 12.99 1.65 -25.44
CA GLU A 567 13.28 0.30 -24.94
C GLU A 567 14.58 -0.27 -25.50
N ARG A 568 14.84 -0.02 -26.78
CA ARG A 568 16.10 -0.40 -27.43
C ARG A 568 17.31 0.30 -26.78
N GLN A 569 17.20 1.59 -26.47
CA GLN A 569 18.25 2.34 -25.77
C GLN A 569 18.50 1.78 -24.36
N LEU A 570 17.44 1.42 -23.63
CA LEU A 570 17.57 0.82 -22.30
C LEU A 570 18.20 -0.58 -22.36
N ASN A 571 17.87 -1.40 -23.36
CA ASN A 571 18.54 -2.69 -23.60
C ASN A 571 20.05 -2.49 -23.76
N ILE A 572 20.47 -1.57 -24.64
CA ILE A 572 21.89 -1.24 -24.87
C ILE A 572 22.56 -0.69 -23.60
N LYS A 573 21.87 0.19 -22.85
CA LYS A 573 22.40 0.74 -21.60
C LYS A 573 22.62 -0.34 -20.54
N SER A 574 21.68 -1.27 -20.40
CA SER A 574 21.79 -2.38 -19.45
C SER A 574 22.97 -3.31 -19.75
N LEU A 575 23.27 -3.52 -21.04
CA LEU A 575 24.39 -4.35 -21.48
C LEU A 575 25.75 -3.80 -20.99
N LYS A 576 25.92 -2.47 -20.98
CA LYS A 576 27.17 -1.81 -20.54
C LYS A 576 27.47 -2.01 -19.06
N LEU A 577 26.46 -2.37 -18.25
CA LEU A 577 26.62 -2.63 -16.83
C LEU A 577 27.03 -4.08 -16.55
N LYS A 578 26.88 -4.98 -17.52
CA LYS A 578 27.11 -6.42 -17.34
C LYS A 578 28.60 -6.74 -17.26
N LYS A 579 28.98 -7.52 -16.25
CA LYS A 579 30.36 -7.91 -15.93
C LYS A 579 30.47 -9.36 -15.48
N LYS A 580 29.42 -9.88 -14.84
CA LYS A 580 29.38 -11.19 -14.23
C LYS A 580 28.41 -12.10 -14.98
N PRO A 581 28.73 -13.39 -15.14
CA PRO A 581 27.92 -14.29 -15.94
C PRO A 581 26.54 -14.58 -15.33
N ILE A 582 26.49 -15.22 -14.16
CA ILE A 582 25.24 -15.77 -13.61
C ILE A 582 25.08 -15.44 -12.12
N ALA A 583 23.90 -14.98 -11.73
CA ALA A 583 23.45 -14.90 -10.34
C ALA A 583 22.38 -15.94 -10.03
N TRP A 584 22.37 -16.45 -8.79
CA TRP A 584 21.31 -17.31 -8.27
C TRP A 584 21.02 -17.02 -6.80
N ILE A 585 19.84 -16.46 -6.51
CA ILE A 585 19.37 -16.25 -5.13
C ILE A 585 18.44 -17.40 -4.77
N VAL A 586 18.83 -18.21 -3.78
CA VAL A 586 18.15 -19.47 -3.48
C VAL A 586 18.09 -19.75 -1.97
N SER A 587 16.92 -20.17 -1.52
CA SER A 587 16.63 -20.50 -0.12
C SER A 587 16.30 -21.97 0.11
N ASN A 588 15.83 -22.70 -0.91
CA ASN A 588 15.55 -24.13 -0.81
C ASN A 588 16.67 -24.95 -1.47
N CYS A 589 17.45 -25.64 -0.64
CA CYS A 589 18.73 -26.25 -1.00
C CYS A 589 18.64 -27.74 -1.34
N ILE A 590 17.47 -28.35 -1.14
CA ILE A 590 17.22 -29.77 -1.45
C ILE A 590 15.86 -29.81 -2.14
N THR A 591 15.82 -30.16 -3.43
CA THR A 591 14.57 -30.14 -4.20
C THR A 591 14.37 -31.42 -5.01
N PHE A 592 13.12 -31.74 -5.34
CA PHE A 592 12.82 -32.89 -6.21
C PHE A 592 13.34 -32.69 -7.64
N SER A 593 13.41 -31.44 -8.10
CA SER A 593 14.06 -31.10 -9.38
C SER A 593 15.55 -31.41 -9.41
N GLN A 594 16.18 -31.58 -8.25
CA GLN A 594 17.63 -31.73 -8.11
C GLN A 594 18.40 -30.61 -8.78
N ARG A 595 17.83 -29.40 -8.78
CA ARG A 595 18.40 -28.22 -9.44
C ARG A 595 19.76 -27.86 -8.86
N GLU A 596 19.96 -28.12 -7.57
CA GLU A 596 21.24 -27.94 -6.88
C GLU A 596 22.33 -28.81 -7.52
N LYS A 597 22.05 -30.08 -7.84
CA LYS A 597 23.01 -30.96 -8.52
C LYS A 597 23.32 -30.50 -9.95
N TYR A 598 22.34 -29.93 -10.64
CA TYR A 598 22.56 -29.36 -11.96
C TYR A 598 23.49 -28.14 -11.87
N VAL A 599 23.25 -27.24 -10.91
CA VAL A 599 24.11 -26.06 -10.69
C VAL A 599 25.52 -26.46 -10.27
N GLU A 600 25.69 -27.45 -9.40
CA GLU A 600 27.02 -27.94 -9.02
C GLU A 600 27.82 -28.45 -10.22
N LYS A 601 27.17 -29.08 -11.21
CA LYS A 601 27.84 -29.45 -12.46
C LYS A 601 28.14 -28.24 -13.34
N LEU A 602 27.21 -27.31 -13.47
CA LEU A 602 27.34 -26.13 -14.33
C LEU A 602 28.45 -25.17 -13.86
N LYS A 603 28.63 -25.04 -12.54
CA LYS A 603 29.68 -24.23 -11.91
C LYS A 603 31.11 -24.58 -12.37
N ASN A 604 31.34 -25.82 -12.78
CA ASN A 604 32.65 -26.25 -13.28
C ASN A 604 33.01 -25.64 -14.63
N PHE A 605 32.02 -25.11 -15.37
CA PHE A 605 32.20 -24.61 -16.73
C PHE A 605 31.94 -23.11 -16.88
N ILE A 606 31.18 -22.50 -15.96
CA ILE A 606 30.91 -21.07 -15.92
C ILE A 606 30.73 -20.61 -14.48
N HIS A 607 31.23 -19.41 -14.16
CA HIS A 607 31.12 -18.86 -12.81
C HIS A 607 29.65 -18.57 -12.45
N ILE A 608 29.24 -18.92 -11.22
CA ILE A 608 27.89 -18.69 -10.71
C ILE A 608 27.99 -18.17 -9.29
N ASP A 609 27.49 -16.96 -9.07
CA ASP A 609 27.37 -16.40 -7.73
C ASP A 609 26.05 -16.88 -7.08
N ILE A 610 26.18 -17.62 -5.98
CA ILE A 610 25.02 -18.12 -5.21
C ILE A 610 24.85 -17.31 -3.94
N TYR A 611 23.63 -16.80 -3.75
CA TYR A 611 23.22 -16.02 -2.60
C TYR A 611 22.00 -16.65 -1.90
N GLY A 612 21.74 -16.21 -0.66
CA GLY A 612 20.62 -16.70 0.16
C GLY A 612 21.03 -17.86 1.07
N LYS A 613 20.04 -18.62 1.56
CA LYS A 613 20.25 -19.70 2.54
C LYS A 613 21.18 -20.81 2.04
N CYS A 614 21.24 -21.03 0.72
CA CYS A 614 22.05 -22.08 0.12
C CYS A 614 23.42 -21.59 -0.40
N GLY A 615 23.76 -20.33 -0.17
CA GLY A 615 25.01 -19.73 -0.62
C GLY A 615 25.50 -18.66 0.34
N LYS A 616 26.00 -17.55 -0.20
CA LYS A 616 26.39 -16.41 0.62
C LYS A 616 25.14 -15.81 1.28
N LEU A 617 25.11 -15.84 2.62
CA LEU A 617 24.01 -15.29 3.40
C LEU A 617 23.83 -13.80 3.11
N CYS A 618 22.59 -13.42 2.87
CA CYS A 618 22.18 -12.01 2.80
C CYS A 618 22.15 -11.45 4.23
N SER A 619 22.48 -10.16 4.40
CA SER A 619 22.81 -9.57 5.72
C SER A 619 21.72 -9.79 6.78
N LYS A 620 22.13 -9.89 8.06
CA LYS A 620 21.32 -10.46 9.15
C LYS A 620 20.10 -9.62 9.59
N GLU A 621 20.03 -8.36 9.23
CA GLU A 621 18.98 -7.44 9.73
C GLU A 621 17.67 -7.54 8.95
N ASN A 622 17.69 -8.00 7.69
CA ASN A 622 16.48 -8.25 6.90
C ASN A 622 16.64 -9.52 6.06
N LYS A 623 15.99 -10.62 6.46
CA LYS A 623 16.05 -11.94 5.80
C LYS A 623 15.65 -11.94 4.31
N HIS A 624 15.08 -10.85 3.80
CA HIS A 624 14.52 -10.76 2.46
C HIS A 624 15.28 -9.83 1.50
N GLN A 625 16.27 -9.06 1.96
CA GLN A 625 16.99 -8.13 1.09
C GLN A 625 18.46 -8.49 1.00
N CYS A 626 18.82 -9.10 -0.13
CA CYS A 626 20.19 -9.30 -0.50
C CYS A 626 20.71 -8.01 -1.14
N ASP A 627 21.68 -7.35 -0.50
CA ASP A 627 22.37 -6.20 -1.08
C ASP A 627 23.31 -6.67 -2.20
N ILE A 628 22.71 -7.02 -3.35
CA ILE A 628 23.39 -7.53 -4.53
C ILE A 628 23.07 -6.58 -5.69
N ASN A 629 24.13 -6.09 -6.33
CA ASN A 629 23.99 -5.31 -7.55
C ASN A 629 23.69 -6.25 -8.75
N LEU A 630 22.42 -6.57 -8.96
CA LEU A 630 21.97 -7.42 -10.06
C LEU A 630 22.21 -6.80 -11.45
N HIS A 631 22.49 -5.49 -11.54
CA HIS A 631 22.84 -4.87 -12.82
C HIS A 631 24.11 -5.46 -13.43
N GLU A 632 25.02 -6.02 -12.63
CA GLU A 632 26.27 -6.59 -13.12
C GLU A 632 26.12 -7.94 -13.81
N TYR A 633 24.98 -8.62 -13.70
CA TYR A 633 24.84 -10.00 -14.20
C TYR A 633 24.20 -10.06 -15.59
N TYR A 634 24.67 -10.95 -16.46
CA TYR A 634 24.00 -11.24 -17.74
C TYR A 634 22.76 -12.11 -17.52
N PHE A 635 22.92 -13.17 -16.72
CA PHE A 635 21.91 -14.20 -16.56
C PHE A 635 21.48 -14.38 -15.10
N TYR A 636 20.28 -14.91 -14.93
CA TYR A 636 19.75 -15.30 -13.63
C TYR A 636 19.20 -16.73 -13.69
N LEU A 637 19.51 -17.57 -12.70
CA LEU A 637 18.95 -18.93 -12.62
C LEU A 637 17.53 -18.91 -12.02
N ALA A 638 16.53 -19.00 -12.88
CA ALA A 638 15.11 -19.11 -12.52
C ALA A 638 14.69 -20.58 -12.43
N PHE A 639 15.37 -21.36 -11.57
CA PHE A 639 15.16 -22.80 -11.45
C PHE A 639 14.06 -23.14 -10.45
N GLU A 640 13.11 -23.98 -10.84
CA GLU A 640 11.96 -24.37 -10.03
C GLU A 640 12.26 -25.52 -9.07
N ASN A 641 11.46 -25.61 -7.99
CA ASN A 641 11.61 -26.65 -6.97
C ASN A 641 11.21 -28.05 -7.49
N SER A 642 10.45 -28.12 -8.57
CA SER A 642 10.03 -29.36 -9.23
C SER A 642 9.87 -29.11 -10.72
N ARG A 643 10.06 -30.14 -11.53
CA ARG A 643 9.81 -30.09 -12.97
C ARG A 643 8.46 -30.71 -13.27
N CYS A 644 7.41 -29.90 -13.18
CA CYS A 644 6.04 -30.31 -13.48
C CYS A 644 5.43 -29.43 -14.55
N ASN A 645 4.48 -29.95 -15.32
CA ASN A 645 3.79 -29.22 -16.37
C ASN A 645 3.22 -27.90 -15.82
N SER A 646 3.46 -26.83 -16.57
CA SER A 646 3.04 -25.46 -16.31
C SER A 646 3.54 -24.84 -15.00
N TYR A 647 4.36 -25.53 -14.19
CA TYR A 647 4.90 -25.02 -12.94
C TYR A 647 5.99 -23.97 -13.20
N ILE A 648 5.55 -22.72 -13.39
CA ILE A 648 6.36 -21.54 -13.65
C ILE A 648 5.92 -20.45 -12.67
N THR A 649 6.81 -20.06 -11.78
CA THR A 649 6.48 -19.29 -10.56
C THR A 649 7.12 -17.91 -10.55
N GLU A 650 7.10 -17.23 -9.39
CA GLU A 650 7.75 -15.96 -9.16
C GLU A 650 9.25 -15.97 -9.52
N LYS A 651 9.90 -17.14 -9.48
CA LYS A 651 11.33 -17.29 -9.84
C LYS A 651 11.61 -16.89 -11.29
N PHE A 652 10.67 -17.19 -12.19
CA PHE A 652 10.74 -16.78 -13.59
C PHE A 652 10.14 -15.38 -13.77
N TRP A 653 8.93 -15.18 -13.24
CA TRP A 653 8.15 -13.98 -13.52
C TRP A 653 8.80 -12.72 -12.96
N ASN A 654 9.37 -12.76 -11.75
CA ASN A 654 10.04 -11.59 -11.15
C ASN A 654 11.24 -11.14 -11.99
N ILE A 655 11.91 -12.04 -12.70
CA ILE A 655 13.08 -11.72 -13.53
C ILE A 655 12.65 -11.15 -14.87
N ILE A 656 11.67 -11.78 -15.52
CA ILE A 656 11.24 -11.31 -16.84
C ILE A 656 10.50 -9.97 -16.75
N SER A 657 9.72 -9.72 -15.69
CA SER A 657 9.03 -8.45 -15.45
C SER A 657 9.94 -7.32 -14.96
N ASP A 658 11.18 -7.64 -14.58
CA ASP A 658 12.13 -6.65 -14.07
C ASP A 658 12.63 -5.75 -15.22
N ASN A 659 12.17 -4.50 -15.20
CA ASN A 659 12.54 -3.46 -16.17
C ASN A 659 13.88 -2.78 -15.83
N THR A 660 14.41 -2.99 -14.62
CA THR A 660 15.60 -2.33 -14.10
C THR A 660 16.87 -3.12 -14.41
N HIS A 661 16.92 -4.41 -14.08
CA HIS A 661 18.14 -5.21 -14.22
C HIS A 661 18.26 -5.87 -15.60
N ARG A 662 17.15 -6.14 -16.30
CA ARG A 662 17.11 -6.70 -17.67
C ARG A 662 18.01 -7.93 -17.84
N LEU A 663 17.87 -8.87 -16.91
CA LEU A 663 18.57 -10.16 -16.90
C LEU A 663 17.88 -11.13 -17.86
N VAL A 664 18.65 -12.03 -18.49
CA VAL A 664 18.07 -13.14 -19.25
C VAL A 664 17.90 -14.35 -18.31
N PRO A 665 16.67 -14.80 -18.04
CA PRO A 665 16.44 -15.95 -17.18
C PRO A 665 16.86 -17.25 -17.86
N ILE A 666 17.65 -18.06 -17.14
CA ILE A 666 17.92 -19.46 -17.48
C ILE A 666 16.95 -20.30 -16.66
N VAL A 667 16.13 -21.11 -17.34
CA VAL A 667 14.98 -21.79 -16.74
C VAL A 667 15.17 -23.30 -16.69
N MET A 668 14.75 -23.89 -15.57
CA MET A 668 14.66 -25.33 -15.34
C MET A 668 13.42 -25.59 -14.50
N GLY A 669 12.37 -26.19 -15.08
CA GLY A 669 11.09 -26.33 -14.40
C GLY A 669 10.08 -27.05 -15.28
N ALA A 670 9.05 -26.33 -15.70
CA ALA A 670 8.05 -26.80 -16.67
C ALA A 670 8.69 -27.21 -18.00
N ASN A 671 7.90 -27.84 -18.89
CA ASN A 671 8.39 -28.22 -20.20
C ASN A 671 8.56 -26.99 -21.12
N GLU A 672 9.33 -27.13 -22.20
CA GLU A 672 9.62 -26.00 -23.11
C GLU A 672 8.34 -25.44 -23.77
N ASN A 673 7.33 -26.30 -24.01
CA ASN A 673 6.07 -25.87 -24.62
C ASN A 673 5.26 -24.96 -23.68
N ASP A 674 5.32 -25.18 -22.37
CA ASP A 674 4.69 -24.32 -21.37
C ASP A 674 5.30 -22.92 -21.42
N TYR A 675 6.63 -22.81 -21.44
CA TYR A 675 7.29 -21.51 -21.58
C TYR A 675 6.99 -20.85 -22.93
N LYS A 676 7.00 -21.60 -24.04
CA LYS A 676 6.65 -21.08 -25.38
C LYS A 676 5.23 -20.52 -25.46
N ARG A 677 4.30 -21.07 -24.66
CA ARG A 677 2.90 -20.63 -24.61
C ARG A 677 2.75 -19.27 -23.94
N ILE A 678 3.49 -19.01 -22.86
CA ILE A 678 3.21 -17.89 -21.95
C ILE A 678 4.29 -16.80 -21.94
N ALA A 679 5.54 -17.13 -22.27
CA ALA A 679 6.63 -16.18 -22.28
C ALA A 679 6.83 -15.56 -23.67
N PRO A 680 7.26 -14.29 -23.76
CA PRO A 680 7.67 -13.69 -25.03
C PRO A 680 8.71 -14.56 -25.75
N LYS A 681 8.67 -14.60 -27.08
CA LYS A 681 9.63 -15.37 -27.87
C LYS A 681 11.06 -14.89 -27.59
N GLN A 682 11.98 -15.85 -27.49
CA GLN A 682 13.40 -15.58 -27.27
C GLN A 682 13.65 -14.72 -26.01
N SER A 683 12.89 -14.91 -24.92
CA SER A 683 13.06 -14.16 -23.68
C SER A 683 13.77 -14.92 -22.56
N TYR A 684 14.08 -16.20 -22.77
CA TYR A 684 14.65 -17.11 -21.77
C TYR A 684 15.51 -18.18 -22.42
N ILE A 685 16.37 -18.83 -21.63
CA ILE A 685 17.22 -19.94 -22.05
C ILE A 685 16.79 -21.20 -21.28
N HIS A 686 16.28 -22.21 -21.99
CA HIS A 686 15.82 -23.45 -21.37
C HIS A 686 16.95 -24.48 -21.28
N VAL A 687 17.20 -25.04 -20.09
CA VAL A 687 18.33 -25.99 -19.90
C VAL A 687 18.21 -27.25 -20.76
N ASN A 688 17.00 -27.74 -21.00
CA ASN A 688 16.77 -28.95 -21.82
C ASN A 688 17.10 -28.77 -23.32
N ASN A 689 17.39 -27.55 -23.78
CA ASN A 689 17.79 -27.30 -25.16
C ASN A 689 19.27 -27.68 -25.40
N TYR A 690 19.98 -28.11 -24.35
CA TYR A 690 21.39 -28.50 -24.35
C TYR A 690 21.53 -29.92 -23.84
N LYS A 691 22.44 -30.70 -24.44
CA LYS A 691 22.68 -32.09 -24.04
C LYS A 691 23.33 -32.18 -22.67
N THR A 692 24.23 -31.24 -22.37
CA THR A 692 24.99 -31.21 -21.11
C THR A 692 25.07 -29.79 -20.52
N PRO A 693 25.34 -29.64 -19.22
CA PRO A 693 25.64 -28.33 -18.61
C PRO A 693 26.85 -27.62 -19.25
N GLU A 694 27.82 -28.38 -19.78
CA GLU A 694 28.96 -27.82 -20.50
C GLU A 694 28.53 -27.15 -21.82
N ASP A 695 27.63 -27.79 -22.58
CA ASP A 695 27.09 -27.22 -23.82
C ASP A 695 26.31 -25.93 -23.55
N LEU A 696 25.55 -25.89 -22.44
CA LEU A 696 24.90 -24.67 -21.98
C LEU A 696 25.93 -23.60 -21.64
N ALA A 697 26.97 -23.92 -20.86
CA ALA A 697 28.02 -22.97 -20.50
C ALA A 697 28.76 -22.41 -21.73
N LYS A 698 29.05 -23.25 -22.73
CA LYS A 698 29.63 -22.81 -24.02
C LYS A 698 28.73 -21.80 -24.71
N TYR A 699 27.42 -22.04 -24.75
CA TYR A 699 26.47 -21.11 -25.35
C TYR A 699 26.34 -19.80 -24.57
N LEU A 700 26.33 -19.85 -23.23
CA LEU A 700 26.29 -18.65 -22.39
C LEU A 700 27.56 -17.79 -22.57
N ASN A 701 28.73 -18.42 -22.64
CA ASN A 701 29.97 -17.72 -22.95
C ASN A 701 29.96 -17.12 -24.37
N TYR A 702 29.40 -17.83 -25.35
CA TYR A 702 29.17 -17.27 -26.69
C TYR A 702 28.31 -16.00 -26.63
N LEU A 703 27.21 -15.99 -25.87
CA LEU A 703 26.36 -14.80 -25.72
C LEU A 703 27.09 -13.64 -25.01
N ILE A 704 27.86 -13.92 -23.96
CA ILE A 704 28.68 -12.91 -23.26
C ILE A 704 29.67 -12.25 -24.22
N ASN A 705 30.30 -13.04 -25.09
CA ASN A 705 31.27 -12.57 -26.07
C ASN A 705 30.65 -11.96 -27.34
N ASN A 706 29.33 -12.08 -27.53
CA ASN A 706 28.60 -11.57 -28.70
C ASN A 706 27.44 -10.67 -28.25
N PRO A 707 27.70 -9.38 -27.97
CA PRO A 707 26.71 -8.43 -27.45
C PRO A 707 25.41 -8.36 -28.27
N GLU A 708 25.50 -8.44 -29.60
CA GLU A 708 24.32 -8.42 -30.48
C GLU A 708 23.43 -9.64 -30.24
N LYS A 709 24.03 -10.83 -30.09
CA LYS A 709 23.29 -12.08 -29.83
C LYS A 709 22.67 -12.09 -28.45
N TYR A 710 23.32 -11.50 -27.46
CA TYR A 710 22.70 -11.29 -26.15
C TYR A 710 21.52 -10.31 -26.24
N LEU A 711 21.65 -9.21 -26.99
CA LEU A 711 20.57 -8.22 -27.14
C LEU A 711 19.31 -8.80 -27.81
N GLU A 712 19.43 -9.81 -28.68
CA GLU A 712 18.27 -10.53 -29.22
C GLU A 712 17.37 -11.10 -28.09
N TYR A 713 17.95 -11.51 -26.95
CA TYR A 713 17.18 -11.99 -25.78
C TYR A 713 16.47 -10.90 -24.99
N LEU A 714 16.76 -9.63 -25.26
CA LEU A 714 16.10 -8.47 -24.65
C LEU A 714 15.17 -7.75 -25.64
N GLN A 715 15.24 -8.08 -26.92
CA GLN A 715 14.48 -7.43 -27.98
C GLN A 715 12.96 -7.54 -27.78
N TRP A 716 12.50 -8.61 -27.13
CA TRP A 716 11.07 -8.76 -26.79
C TRP A 716 10.51 -7.60 -25.97
N ARG A 717 11.36 -6.94 -25.18
CA ARG A 717 11.00 -5.75 -24.41
C ARG A 717 10.71 -4.53 -25.27
N GLU A 718 10.99 -4.56 -26.57
CA GLU A 718 10.62 -3.47 -27.50
C GLU A 718 9.15 -3.58 -27.92
N TYR A 719 8.62 -4.81 -28.00
CA TYR A 719 7.29 -5.08 -28.55
C TYR A 719 6.31 -5.73 -27.58
N THR A 720 6.74 -6.09 -26.36
CA THR A 720 5.87 -6.68 -25.34
C THR A 720 6.09 -6.00 -24.00
N LYS A 721 4.98 -5.62 -23.36
CA LYS A 721 4.93 -5.12 -21.98
C LYS A 721 4.40 -6.24 -21.09
N ILE A 722 5.09 -6.50 -19.99
CA ILE A 722 4.63 -7.44 -18.97
C ILE A 722 4.22 -6.63 -17.75
N GLU A 723 2.96 -6.73 -17.37
CA GLU A 723 2.42 -6.09 -16.17
C GLU A 723 2.12 -7.16 -15.12
N LEU A 724 2.87 -7.12 -14.01
CA LEU A 724 2.57 -7.96 -12.87
C LEU A 724 1.17 -7.62 -12.35
N ARG A 725 0.29 -8.63 -12.28
CA ARG A 725 -0.89 -8.54 -11.41
C ARG A 725 -0.35 -8.45 -10.00
N ILE A 726 -0.29 -7.24 -9.44
CA ILE A 726 0.29 -6.88 -8.14
C ILE A 726 0.23 -8.07 -7.17
N PRO A 727 1.31 -8.85 -7.01
CA PRO A 727 1.31 -10.05 -6.18
C PRO A 727 1.99 -9.76 -4.83
N GLU A 728 2.03 -8.49 -4.41
CA GLU A 728 2.53 -8.16 -3.06
C GLU A 728 1.46 -8.42 -1.99
N THR A 729 0.18 -8.58 -2.36
CA THR A 729 -0.89 -8.90 -1.41
C THR A 729 -1.87 -9.96 -1.92
N TRP A 730 -2.20 -10.94 -1.05
CA TRP A 730 -3.26 -11.94 -1.26
C TRP A 730 -4.66 -11.32 -1.43
N MET A 731 -4.83 -10.01 -1.21
CA MET A 731 -6.05 -9.26 -1.57
C MET A 731 -6.39 -9.39 -3.06
N SER A 732 -5.38 -9.60 -3.92
CA SER A 732 -5.56 -9.87 -5.35
C SER A 732 -6.38 -11.12 -5.66
N LEU A 733 -6.46 -12.11 -4.75
CA LEU A 733 -7.29 -13.31 -4.92
C LEU A 733 -8.73 -13.14 -4.43
N LEU A 734 -9.04 -12.11 -3.65
CA LEU A 734 -10.39 -11.92 -3.13
C LEU A 734 -11.40 -11.67 -4.25
N CYS A 735 -11.03 -10.90 -5.28
CA CYS A 735 -11.94 -10.65 -6.39
C CYS A 735 -12.17 -11.84 -7.33
N PRO A 736 -11.15 -12.61 -7.73
CA PRO A 736 -11.33 -13.91 -8.35
C PRO A 736 -12.26 -14.84 -7.57
N LEU A 737 -12.03 -14.99 -6.26
CA LEU A 737 -12.89 -15.79 -5.39
C LEU A 737 -14.33 -15.26 -5.35
N CYS A 738 -14.50 -13.95 -5.30
CA CYS A 738 -15.81 -13.34 -5.30
C CYS A 738 -16.56 -13.58 -6.61
N GLN A 739 -15.89 -13.42 -7.76
CA GLN A 739 -16.47 -13.72 -9.06
C GLN A 739 -16.92 -15.19 -9.15
N MET A 740 -16.06 -16.12 -8.71
CA MET A 740 -16.39 -17.55 -8.67
C MET A 740 -17.56 -17.88 -7.73
N ALA A 741 -17.82 -17.06 -6.70
CA ALA A 741 -18.96 -17.25 -5.80
C ALA A 741 -20.32 -16.91 -6.44
N TYR A 742 -20.31 -16.21 -7.58
CA TYR A 742 -21.49 -15.92 -8.40
C TYR A 742 -21.65 -16.86 -9.58
N GLU A 743 -20.64 -17.69 -9.89
CA GLU A 743 -20.72 -18.71 -10.93
C GLU A 743 -21.65 -19.86 -10.53
N THR A 744 -22.36 -20.42 -11.50
CA THR A 744 -23.19 -21.61 -11.27
C THR A 744 -22.31 -22.81 -10.91
N PRO A 745 -22.68 -23.58 -9.88
CA PRO A 745 -21.99 -24.83 -9.56
C PRO A 745 -21.89 -25.75 -10.75
N LEU A 746 -20.69 -26.31 -10.94
CA LEU A 746 -20.41 -27.22 -12.06
C LEU A 746 -21.07 -28.58 -11.84
N SER A 747 -21.67 -29.12 -12.91
CA SER A 747 -22.04 -30.53 -12.97
C SER A 747 -20.80 -31.41 -12.85
N ILE A 748 -20.96 -32.67 -12.46
CA ILE A 748 -19.84 -33.59 -12.23
C ILE A 748 -18.95 -33.77 -13.48
N TYR A 749 -19.51 -33.63 -14.68
CA TYR A 749 -18.80 -33.78 -15.96
C TYR A 749 -18.01 -32.54 -16.36
N GLU A 750 -18.33 -31.37 -15.79
CA GLU A 750 -17.64 -30.11 -16.07
C GLU A 750 -16.47 -29.87 -15.10
N ARG A 751 -16.38 -30.66 -14.03
CA ARG A 751 -15.34 -30.54 -13.01
C ARG A 751 -13.98 -31.00 -13.54
N LEU A 752 -12.94 -30.39 -13.01
CA LEU A 752 -11.59 -30.85 -13.26
C LEU A 752 -11.40 -32.25 -12.63
N ASN A 753 -10.84 -33.17 -13.42
CA ASN A 753 -10.34 -34.43 -12.90
C ASN A 753 -8.95 -34.19 -12.30
N PHE A 754 -8.91 -33.84 -11.01
CA PHE A 754 -7.70 -33.58 -10.23
C PHE A 754 -6.79 -34.80 -10.07
N SER A 755 -7.32 -36.03 -10.08
CA SER A 755 -6.46 -37.23 -10.07
C SER A 755 -5.66 -37.43 -11.35
N SER A 756 -6.02 -36.76 -12.44
CA SER A 756 -5.17 -36.58 -13.62
C SER A 756 -4.42 -35.25 -13.55
N TRP A 757 -5.15 -34.15 -13.38
CA TRP A 757 -4.68 -32.77 -13.53
C TRP A 757 -3.68 -32.32 -12.45
N TYR A 758 -3.66 -32.92 -11.26
CA TYR A 758 -2.73 -32.60 -10.18
C TYR A 758 -2.12 -33.87 -9.59
N ASN A 759 -1.61 -34.75 -10.45
CA ASN A 759 -1.00 -36.02 -10.05
C ASN A 759 0.51 -36.03 -10.31
N PRO A 760 1.35 -36.27 -9.28
CA PRO A 760 2.81 -36.33 -9.43
C PRO A 760 3.28 -37.21 -10.59
N LYS A 761 2.68 -38.39 -10.77
CA LYS A 761 3.13 -39.39 -11.75
C LYS A 761 2.81 -39.00 -13.20
N ILE A 762 1.82 -38.14 -13.40
CA ILE A 762 1.33 -37.71 -14.72
C ILE A 762 1.93 -36.35 -15.07
N GLU A 763 1.95 -35.44 -14.10
CA GLU A 763 2.27 -34.03 -14.31
C GLU A 763 3.75 -33.71 -14.17
N CYS A 764 4.53 -34.54 -13.48
CA CYS A 764 5.92 -34.24 -13.18
C CYS A 764 6.90 -35.17 -13.90
N HIS A 765 8.09 -34.62 -14.15
CA HIS A 765 9.16 -35.31 -14.83
C HIS A 765 9.56 -36.59 -14.08
N HIS A 766 9.77 -37.68 -14.83
CA HIS A 766 9.98 -39.03 -14.28
C HIS A 766 11.11 -39.09 -13.22
N SER A 767 12.20 -38.36 -13.40
CA SER A 767 13.28 -38.33 -12.40
C SER A 767 12.87 -37.69 -11.08
N ASP A 768 12.00 -36.67 -11.12
CA ASP A 768 11.51 -36.02 -9.91
C ASP A 768 10.54 -36.97 -9.20
N VAL A 769 9.68 -37.67 -9.96
CA VAL A 769 8.80 -38.73 -9.45
C VAL A 769 9.60 -39.89 -8.83
N LYS A 770 10.76 -40.24 -9.40
CA LYS A 770 11.66 -41.25 -8.86
C LYS A 770 12.20 -40.84 -7.49
N VAL A 771 12.70 -39.60 -7.36
CA VAL A 771 13.18 -39.07 -6.07
C VAL A 771 12.03 -39.00 -5.06
N PHE A 772 10.87 -38.50 -5.48
CA PHE A 772 9.66 -38.46 -4.67
C PHE A 772 9.28 -39.84 -4.14
N THR A 773 9.28 -40.86 -5.00
CA THR A 773 8.93 -42.23 -4.61
C THR A 773 9.95 -42.82 -3.65
N GLN A 774 11.24 -42.58 -3.88
CA GLN A 774 12.31 -42.99 -2.96
C GLN A 774 12.16 -42.32 -1.59
N CYS A 775 11.89 -41.01 -1.58
CA CYS A 775 11.69 -40.25 -0.35
C CYS A 775 10.44 -40.66 0.43
N LYS A 776 9.37 -41.05 -0.26
CA LYS A 776 8.18 -41.60 0.37
C LYS A 776 8.45 -42.97 1.01
N GLN A 777 9.27 -43.81 0.36
CA GLN A 777 9.69 -45.11 0.90
C GLN A 777 10.64 -44.96 2.11
N THR A 778 11.57 -44.00 2.09
CA THR A 778 12.46 -43.77 3.23
C THR A 778 11.71 -43.29 4.46
N ASN A 779 10.70 -42.42 4.34
CA ASN A 779 9.86 -42.02 5.48
C ASN A 779 9.11 -43.20 6.12
N LEU A 780 8.73 -44.22 5.34
CA LEU A 780 8.15 -45.47 5.86
C LEU A 780 9.21 -46.36 6.55
N ASN A 781 10.45 -46.38 6.03
CA ASN A 781 11.53 -47.23 6.53
C ASN A 781 12.33 -46.63 7.72
N VAL A 782 12.32 -45.31 7.92
CA VAL A 782 12.89 -44.67 9.12
C VAL A 782 12.14 -45.10 10.38
N TRP A 783 10.83 -45.36 10.27
CA TRP A 783 10.03 -46.02 11.31
C TRP A 783 10.51 -47.45 11.64
N MET A 784 11.29 -48.07 10.75
CA MET A 784 11.81 -49.45 10.87
C MET A 784 13.31 -49.50 11.19
N SER A 785 13.96 -48.39 11.54
CA SER A 785 15.38 -48.31 11.97
C SER A 785 16.46 -48.52 10.89
N TRP A 786 16.16 -48.35 9.60
CA TRP A 786 17.16 -48.46 8.53
C TRP A 786 17.67 -47.07 8.12
N ILE A 787 18.97 -46.81 8.27
CA ILE A 787 19.62 -45.56 7.83
C ILE A 787 19.81 -45.61 6.31
N HIS A 788 19.16 -44.70 5.58
CA HIS A 788 19.37 -44.52 4.15
C HIS A 788 20.08 -43.20 3.81
N ASN A 789 21.01 -43.26 2.85
CA ASN A 789 21.81 -42.12 2.33
C ASN A 789 21.04 -41.14 1.42
N ILE A 790 19.70 -41.18 1.39
CA ILE A 790 18.91 -40.33 0.50
C ILE A 790 18.50 -39.07 1.26
N LYS A 791 19.08 -37.92 0.88
CA LYS A 791 18.61 -36.61 1.36
C LYS A 791 17.32 -36.25 0.64
N CYS A 792 16.23 -36.15 1.39
CA CYS A 792 14.93 -35.74 0.88
C CYS A 792 14.69 -34.25 1.11
N PRO A 793 14.06 -33.55 0.14
CA PRO A 793 13.53 -32.19 0.34
C PRO A 793 12.64 -32.13 1.59
#